data_AF-A0AAU8MY07-F1
#
_entry.id   AF-A0AAU8MY07-F1
#
_cell.length_a   1.000
_cell.length_b   1.000
_cell.length_c   1.000
_cell.angle_alpha   90.00
_cell.angle_beta   90.00
_cell.angle_gamma   90.00
#
_symmetry.space_group_name_H-M   'P 1'
#
loop_
_entity.id
_entity.type
_entity.pdbx_description
1 polymer ?
#
loop_
_entity_poly.entity_id
_entity_poly.type
_entity_poly.pdbx_seq_one_letter_code
_entity_poly.pdbx_strand_id
1 'polypeptide(L)'
;MGNRVFLYLCTETEAAQGGGRPFAEAKNHFPPLWQLLLADGREGPANAAQRLPFLDTDTGNLIGDAAAARDRFALLERYVVGHPQLDRIPGLALQFEAFRRYLDEEAALVRAGAADPGAPLWFSADLDELSWLDGDIDGFVERMAAQCGAFWRELQDAIAADRAGRVAELLEVQGPAWHAGEWSSWRWQFGFGGLDHPYFDQPERPRRIAFEAFEHDHYADQAALGHDRILFEADGLRGLRRRGEHDEHDRLQPGEVLIPAQWQDILDAGHEQRELYWVAREDRYGLLERHADGRVRLLLEPVLSEVDEFQALAPCALAAVRIGERAGLLQDDGGWRLAPEAASPPAQAIGRFSHGRACARSGERVGYLDTAGHWCVPPVYDAGGDFTGEGYVEVRRKGRFGLIDRDGATALEPQYDALEWNGDARAYLARRGRQCGWLHADGRAWVATEWDEIEAMPAGTAIRVRRKGRYGLLDWSGRECVAAAYRALDLDHETYDADAPVQREALRYVVRTGGRDGGLGMIDADGRELIPPVYDELSAFAAWIETGPGETADASGEAWRTPPHLIALRREVDGRGRRGAWDLRLGREVVPCAHDRVFAAALYRDGTDIVVGYLVADELPGAEHEDEGYSRQRMQVLRADGSALHSGYAWIGVARPLDWSELSEIAQRLYRAWSADDAVEAVRSDDDGFEWLRRDGSRRGHVEWLAERYAAGDRDAALRLARELRDGYGVAADPVAARRWMARAAGIAADPPARRPGLLARLFGAADARWSPDAAAADGSADAMDELAAMLIDGVGGAPAPAVARDWLEHLLDRVAPNHARAQIRLGHLLQNGIGGDADPERALRLFERAAAQAEPDALYNLGHAHEFGLGTAIDHERALDHYRRAAEIGDGDGAHRAGLVALRLGAHAGADRAAACAEAARWLRRAAEHDSYAGAHIAGSDLAALLVRGDGVERDVDEAERLWLAAAEGGHRGSIEHLLALYGDQDSERHDPERAAYWRQRR
;
A
#
# COMPACT_ATOMS: atom_id res chain seq x y z
N MET A 1 0.67 2.54 -8.70
CA MET A 1 2.02 2.59 -9.30
C MET A 1 2.65 3.87 -8.79
N GLY A 2 3.76 3.81 -8.04
CA GLY A 2 4.33 4.99 -7.38
C GLY A 2 5.43 5.64 -8.23
N ASN A 3 5.48 6.97 -8.23
CA ASN A 3 6.43 7.78 -8.98
C ASN A 3 7.83 7.54 -8.42
N ARG A 4 8.78 7.08 -9.25
CA ARG A 4 10.15 6.71 -8.86
C ARG A 4 11.13 7.72 -9.44
N VAL A 5 11.92 8.31 -8.56
CA VAL A 5 13.01 9.19 -8.92
C VAL A 5 14.33 8.46 -8.72
N PHE A 6 15.27 8.62 -9.65
CA PHE A 6 16.62 8.04 -9.57
C PHE A 6 17.69 9.13 -9.44
N LEU A 7 18.73 8.84 -8.65
CA LEU A 7 19.94 9.65 -8.54
C LEU A 7 21.08 8.87 -9.17
N TYR A 8 21.78 9.46 -10.13
CA TYR A 8 22.94 8.85 -10.78
C TYR A 8 24.23 9.54 -10.36
N LEU A 9 25.32 8.78 -10.26
CA LEU A 9 26.68 9.29 -10.20
C LEU A 9 27.35 9.08 -11.57
N CYS A 10 27.78 10.15 -12.22
CA CYS A 10 28.26 10.11 -13.61
C CYS A 10 29.25 11.24 -13.91
N THR A 11 30.00 11.11 -15.01
CA THR A 11 30.62 12.24 -15.70
C THR A 11 29.61 12.94 -16.63
N GLU A 12 29.87 14.18 -17.03
CA GLU A 12 29.02 14.93 -17.97
C GLU A 12 28.84 14.19 -19.31
N THR A 13 29.92 13.57 -19.81
CA THR A 13 29.91 12.78 -21.05
C THR A 13 29.04 11.53 -20.93
N GLU A 14 29.10 10.84 -19.78
CA GLU A 14 28.27 9.66 -19.54
C GLU A 14 26.80 10.03 -19.40
N ALA A 15 26.48 11.11 -18.68
CA ALA A 15 25.11 11.60 -18.56
C ALA A 15 24.46 11.84 -19.93
N ALA A 16 25.18 12.49 -20.85
CA ALA A 16 24.70 12.75 -22.20
C ALA A 16 24.46 11.48 -23.04
N GLN A 17 25.08 10.35 -22.66
CA GLN A 17 24.98 9.06 -23.36
C GLN A 17 24.02 8.08 -22.68
N GLY A 18 23.39 8.46 -21.57
CA GLY A 18 22.58 7.53 -20.77
C GLY A 18 23.42 6.57 -19.94
N GLY A 19 24.65 6.95 -19.62
CA GLY A 19 25.59 6.21 -18.79
C GLY A 19 25.67 6.73 -17.36
N GLY A 20 26.61 6.17 -16.60
CA GLY A 20 26.77 6.42 -15.17
C GLY A 20 26.21 5.28 -14.31
N ARG A 21 26.33 5.44 -13.00
CA ARG A 21 25.89 4.41 -12.03
C ARG A 21 24.68 4.90 -11.24
N PRO A 22 23.59 4.12 -11.18
CA PRO A 22 22.50 4.39 -10.25
C PRO A 22 23.05 4.40 -8.83
N PHE A 23 22.80 5.49 -8.10
CA PHE A 23 23.34 5.71 -6.76
C PHE A 23 22.27 5.57 -5.68
N ALA A 24 21.07 6.10 -5.91
CA ALA A 24 19.94 6.09 -4.98
C ALA A 24 18.59 6.15 -5.74
N GLU A 25 17.50 5.64 -5.14
CA GLU A 25 16.13 5.78 -5.66
C GLU A 25 15.15 6.25 -4.56
N ALA A 26 14.16 7.07 -4.90
CA ALA A 26 13.12 7.53 -3.97
C ALA A 26 11.73 7.47 -4.62
N LYS A 27 10.68 7.34 -3.79
CA LYS A 27 9.28 7.26 -4.24
C LYS A 27 8.42 8.35 -3.66
N ASN A 28 7.85 9.21 -4.50
CA ASN A 28 6.93 10.30 -4.09
C ASN A 28 7.50 11.27 -3.02
N HIS A 29 8.81 11.32 -2.78
CA HIS A 29 9.44 12.22 -1.80
C HIS A 29 10.87 12.57 -2.22
N PHE A 30 11.40 13.69 -1.71
CA PHE A 30 12.76 14.17 -1.95
C PHE A 30 13.60 14.08 -0.65
N PRO A 31 14.37 13.00 -0.44
CA PRO A 31 14.94 12.67 0.87
C PRO A 31 16.01 13.68 1.34
N PRO A 32 16.18 13.90 2.66
CA PRO A 32 17.27 14.72 3.21
C PRO A 32 18.67 14.33 2.71
N LEU A 33 18.90 13.05 2.39
CA LEU A 33 20.18 12.58 1.82
C LEU A 33 20.47 13.29 0.50
N TRP A 34 19.46 13.37 -0.36
CA TRP A 34 19.58 13.97 -1.69
C TRP A 34 19.79 15.47 -1.58
N GLN A 35 19.15 16.12 -0.62
CA GLN A 35 19.36 17.54 -0.32
C GLN A 35 20.81 17.85 0.08
N LEU A 36 21.48 16.94 0.79
CA LEU A 36 22.91 17.06 1.13
C LEU A 36 23.83 16.83 -0.07
N LEU A 37 23.53 15.81 -0.87
CA LEU A 37 24.31 15.48 -2.07
C LEU A 37 24.23 16.59 -3.13
N LEU A 38 23.08 17.26 -3.23
CA LEU A 38 22.77 18.27 -4.25
C LEU A 38 22.75 19.70 -3.67
N ALA A 39 23.37 19.95 -2.52
CA ALA A 39 23.35 21.24 -1.82
C ALA A 39 23.97 22.41 -2.59
N ASP A 40 24.89 22.15 -3.52
CA ASP A 40 25.42 23.11 -4.49
C ASP A 40 24.81 22.93 -5.87
N GLY A 41 23.60 22.37 -5.89
CA GLY A 41 22.94 21.95 -7.09
C GLY A 41 22.62 23.12 -8.03
N ARG A 42 22.60 22.81 -9.31
CA ARG A 42 22.11 23.70 -10.36
C ARG A 42 21.41 22.88 -11.43
N GLU A 43 20.68 23.54 -12.30
CA GLU A 43 20.18 22.90 -13.50
C GLU A 43 21.35 22.46 -14.41
N GLY A 44 21.22 21.24 -14.93
CA GLY A 44 22.20 20.61 -15.79
C GLY A 44 21.55 19.71 -16.85
N PRO A 45 22.37 19.19 -17.78
CA PRO A 45 21.86 18.32 -18.84
C PRO A 45 21.22 17.06 -18.24
N ALA A 46 20.06 16.69 -18.77
CA ALA A 46 19.38 15.47 -18.35
C ALA A 46 20.20 14.23 -18.73
N ASN A 47 20.20 13.24 -17.84
CA ASN A 47 20.77 11.94 -18.16
C ASN A 47 19.82 11.21 -19.11
N ALA A 48 20.30 10.80 -20.29
CA ALA A 48 19.46 10.17 -21.30
C ALA A 48 18.84 8.82 -20.85
N ALA A 49 19.39 8.18 -19.81
CA ALA A 49 18.83 6.95 -19.23
C ALA A 49 17.62 7.21 -18.32
N GLN A 50 17.41 8.45 -17.89
CA GLN A 50 16.31 8.83 -17.00
C GLN A 50 15.09 9.32 -17.78
N ARG A 51 15.27 9.73 -19.05
CA ARG A 51 14.17 10.23 -19.91
C ARG A 51 13.15 9.15 -20.26
N LEU A 52 11.92 9.34 -19.81
CA LEU A 52 10.77 8.52 -20.18
C LEU A 52 10.01 9.16 -21.36
N PRO A 53 9.78 8.45 -22.49
CA PRO A 53 9.20 9.04 -23.71
C PRO A 53 7.80 9.66 -23.60
N PHE A 54 7.10 9.43 -22.49
CA PHE A 54 5.71 9.83 -22.26
C PHE A 54 5.53 10.74 -21.04
N LEU A 55 6.62 11.07 -20.32
CA LEU A 55 6.62 11.91 -19.10
C LEU A 55 7.66 13.04 -19.13
N ASP A 56 8.48 13.13 -20.19
CA ASP A 56 9.52 14.14 -20.35
C ASP A 56 8.92 15.55 -20.45
N THR A 57 9.25 16.42 -19.50
CA THR A 57 8.84 17.82 -19.44
C THR A 57 9.87 18.77 -20.08
N ASP A 58 10.90 18.23 -20.77
CA ASP A 58 12.04 18.99 -21.32
C ASP A 58 12.84 19.77 -20.25
N THR A 59 12.60 19.53 -18.95
CA THR A 59 13.31 20.13 -17.81
C THR A 59 14.71 19.54 -17.64
N GLY A 60 15.68 20.36 -17.24
CA GLY A 60 17.02 19.86 -16.90
C GLY A 60 17.03 19.01 -15.63
N ASN A 61 18.10 18.24 -15.43
CA ASN A 61 18.30 17.53 -14.17
C ASN A 61 18.86 18.48 -13.10
N LEU A 62 18.57 18.21 -11.82
CA LEU A 62 19.29 18.82 -10.72
C LEU A 62 20.65 18.11 -10.57
N ILE A 63 21.73 18.83 -10.84
CA ILE A 63 23.10 18.29 -10.78
C ILE A 63 23.92 18.91 -9.65
N GLY A 64 24.76 18.12 -8.97
CA GLY A 64 25.64 18.57 -7.88
C GLY A 64 27.04 17.96 -7.94
N ASP A 65 28.06 18.67 -7.42
CA ASP A 65 29.45 18.20 -7.47
C ASP A 65 29.71 17.11 -6.42
N ALA A 66 30.18 15.94 -6.86
CA ALA A 66 30.38 14.80 -5.98
C ALA A 66 31.54 15.00 -4.97
N ALA A 67 32.56 15.78 -5.32
CA ALA A 67 33.65 16.11 -4.40
C ALA A 67 33.18 17.07 -3.31
N ALA A 68 32.38 18.08 -3.67
CA ALA A 68 31.77 18.98 -2.72
C ALA A 68 30.81 18.22 -1.77
N ALA A 69 30.01 17.31 -2.31
CA ALA A 69 29.15 16.43 -1.51
C ALA A 69 29.97 15.59 -0.50
N ARG A 70 31.07 14.96 -0.95
CA ARG A 70 31.98 14.21 -0.07
C ARG A 70 32.53 15.07 1.07
N ASP A 71 32.90 16.32 0.81
CA ASP A 71 33.41 17.24 1.83
C ASP A 71 32.35 17.59 2.88
N ARG A 72 31.07 17.72 2.47
CA ARG A 72 29.94 17.91 3.40
C ARG A 72 29.78 16.73 4.35
N PHE A 73 29.81 15.51 3.82
CA PHE A 73 29.73 14.30 4.63
C PHE A 73 30.94 14.13 5.56
N ALA A 74 32.15 14.48 5.12
CA ALA A 74 33.33 14.48 5.99
C ALA A 74 33.25 15.54 7.11
N LEU A 75 32.57 16.67 6.90
CA LEU A 75 32.27 17.63 7.96
C LEU A 75 31.28 17.05 8.97
N LEU A 76 30.19 16.43 8.48
CA LEU A 76 29.17 15.81 9.33
C LEU A 76 29.71 14.63 10.15
N GLU A 77 30.48 13.74 9.53
CA GLU A 77 31.16 12.62 10.21
C GLU A 77 32.01 13.12 11.38
N ARG A 78 32.87 14.13 11.14
CA ARG A 78 33.69 14.74 12.18
C ARG A 78 32.86 15.39 13.29
N TYR A 79 31.76 16.05 12.93
CA TYR A 79 30.86 16.65 13.91
C TYR A 79 30.19 15.56 14.75
N VAL A 80 29.56 14.54 14.15
CA VAL A 80 28.90 13.45 14.89
C VAL A 80 29.86 12.74 15.83
N VAL A 81 31.06 12.37 15.36
CA VAL A 81 32.11 11.72 16.19
C VAL A 81 32.57 12.61 17.34
N GLY A 82 32.59 13.93 17.14
CA GLY A 82 32.99 14.91 18.16
C GLY A 82 31.93 15.21 19.23
N HIS A 83 30.66 14.80 19.04
CA HIS A 83 29.53 15.20 19.89
C HIS A 83 28.83 13.97 20.51
N PRO A 84 29.17 13.62 21.77
CA PRO A 84 28.68 12.41 22.43
C PRO A 84 27.15 12.26 22.54
N GLN A 85 26.38 13.36 22.46
CA GLN A 85 24.92 13.28 22.42
C GLN A 85 24.36 12.71 21.11
N LEU A 86 25.07 12.87 19.99
CA LEU A 86 24.72 12.30 18.68
C LEU A 86 25.30 10.89 18.54
N ASP A 87 26.48 10.65 19.10
CA ASP A 87 27.12 9.33 19.17
C ASP A 87 26.30 8.32 20.00
N ARG A 88 25.41 8.81 20.88
CA ARG A 88 24.43 7.98 21.61
C ARG A 88 23.30 7.45 20.72
N ILE A 89 23.14 7.97 19.50
CA ILE A 89 22.22 7.40 18.50
C ILE A 89 22.90 6.16 17.93
N PRO A 90 22.39 4.94 18.22
CA PRO A 90 23.05 3.69 17.85
C PRO A 90 23.35 3.65 16.35
N GLY A 91 24.63 3.50 16.00
CA GLY A 91 25.07 3.31 14.62
C GLY A 91 25.28 4.59 13.79
N LEU A 92 24.91 5.78 14.27
CA LEU A 92 24.93 7.00 13.43
C LEU A 92 26.33 7.36 12.91
N ALA A 93 27.35 7.32 13.78
CA ALA A 93 28.73 7.59 13.36
C ALA A 93 29.25 6.53 12.36
N LEU A 94 28.91 5.26 12.58
CA LEU A 94 29.27 4.14 11.69
C LEU A 94 28.59 4.25 10.33
N GLN A 95 27.35 4.73 10.33
CA GLN A 95 26.57 5.01 9.14
C GLN A 95 27.25 6.12 8.29
N PHE A 96 27.63 7.24 8.88
CA PHE A 96 28.35 8.29 8.14
C PHE A 96 29.69 7.81 7.57
N GLU A 97 30.45 7.00 8.32
CA GLU A 97 31.68 6.37 7.84
C GLU A 97 31.41 5.42 6.66
N ALA A 98 30.38 4.57 6.79
CA ALA A 98 29.93 3.64 5.78
C ALA A 98 29.54 4.33 4.46
N PHE A 99 28.73 5.38 4.56
CA PHE A 99 28.29 6.16 3.40
C PHE A 99 29.47 6.79 2.66
N ARG A 100 30.43 7.38 3.39
CA ARG A 100 31.61 7.99 2.76
C ARG A 100 32.45 6.96 2.00
N ARG A 101 32.58 5.74 2.54
CA ARG A 101 33.26 4.63 1.84
C ARG A 101 32.49 4.17 0.61
N TYR A 102 31.16 4.08 0.68
CA TYR A 102 30.31 3.73 -0.46
C TYR A 102 30.48 4.74 -1.59
N LEU A 103 30.40 6.03 -1.26
CA LEU A 103 30.63 7.10 -2.22
C LEU A 103 32.02 7.03 -2.87
N ASP A 104 33.06 6.75 -2.08
CA ASP A 104 34.43 6.61 -2.59
C ASP A 104 34.57 5.44 -3.58
N GLU A 105 33.92 4.31 -3.31
CA GLU A 105 33.93 3.13 -4.18
C GLU A 105 33.12 3.34 -5.47
N GLU A 106 31.91 3.87 -5.36
CA GLU A 106 31.07 4.19 -6.52
C GLU A 106 31.77 5.23 -7.42
N ALA A 107 32.39 6.25 -6.85
CA ALA A 107 33.18 7.23 -7.60
C ALA A 107 34.39 6.59 -8.32
N ALA A 108 35.06 5.62 -7.69
CA ALA A 108 36.16 4.89 -8.31
C ALA A 108 35.67 4.01 -9.48
N LEU A 109 34.50 3.39 -9.34
CA LEU A 109 33.90 2.54 -10.38
C LEU A 109 33.45 3.35 -11.60
N VAL A 110 32.82 4.50 -11.39
CA VAL A 110 32.49 5.42 -12.49
C VAL A 110 33.76 5.86 -13.22
N ARG A 111 34.81 6.27 -12.48
CA ARG A 111 36.10 6.65 -13.09
C ARG A 111 36.78 5.53 -13.85
N ALA A 112 36.63 4.28 -13.40
CA ALA A 112 37.22 3.12 -14.08
C ALA A 112 36.50 2.81 -15.41
N GLY A 113 35.20 3.08 -15.49
CA GLY A 113 34.38 2.90 -16.70
C GLY A 113 34.37 4.11 -17.65
N ALA A 114 34.69 5.31 -17.15
CA ALA A 114 34.61 6.55 -17.90
C ALA A 114 35.68 6.67 -19.00
N ALA A 115 35.30 7.27 -20.12
CA ALA A 115 36.21 7.57 -21.23
C ALA A 115 37.35 8.53 -20.84
N ASP A 116 37.10 9.42 -19.88
CA ASP A 116 38.09 10.28 -19.24
C ASP A 116 38.02 10.12 -17.71
N PRO A 117 38.90 9.29 -17.12
CA PRO A 117 38.96 9.09 -15.67
C PRO A 117 39.30 10.36 -14.86
N GLY A 118 39.80 11.41 -15.52
CA GLY A 118 40.12 12.70 -14.90
C GLY A 118 38.94 13.69 -14.89
N ALA A 119 37.81 13.35 -15.52
CA ALA A 119 36.65 14.21 -15.59
C ALA A 119 36.00 14.41 -14.21
N PRO A 120 35.40 15.59 -13.96
CA PRO A 120 34.64 15.82 -12.72
C PRO A 120 33.41 14.91 -12.66
N LEU A 121 33.09 14.43 -11.45
CA LEU A 121 31.94 13.56 -11.18
C LEU A 121 30.80 14.37 -10.59
N TRP A 122 29.61 14.19 -11.15
CA TRP A 122 28.40 14.87 -10.72
C TRP A 122 27.34 13.85 -10.29
N PHE A 123 26.57 14.23 -9.28
CA PHE A 123 25.26 13.65 -9.05
C PHE A 123 24.27 14.25 -10.04
N SER A 124 23.38 13.43 -10.59
CA SER A 124 22.32 13.85 -11.51
C SER A 124 20.99 13.25 -11.09
N ALA A 125 20.04 14.10 -10.71
CA ALA A 125 18.68 13.73 -10.36
C ALA A 125 17.72 14.25 -11.43
N ASP A 126 17.02 13.33 -12.08
CA ASP A 126 15.85 13.65 -12.89
C ASP A 126 14.70 13.95 -11.94
N LEU A 127 14.02 15.08 -12.08
CA LEU A 127 12.93 15.47 -11.19
C LEU A 127 11.59 15.61 -11.92
N ASP A 128 11.49 15.11 -13.16
CA ASP A 128 10.32 15.27 -14.01
C ASP A 128 9.06 14.76 -13.29
N GLU A 129 9.07 13.54 -12.74
CA GLU A 129 7.90 13.00 -12.01
C GLU A 129 7.52 13.77 -10.73
N LEU A 130 8.44 14.52 -10.12
CA LEU A 130 8.16 15.38 -8.97
C LEU A 130 7.64 16.76 -9.40
N SER A 131 8.12 17.29 -10.54
CA SER A 131 7.67 18.58 -11.06
C SER A 131 6.19 18.57 -11.46
N TRP A 132 5.64 17.40 -11.87
CA TRP A 132 4.20 17.22 -12.15
C TRP A 132 3.28 17.51 -10.95
N LEU A 133 3.80 17.40 -9.73
CA LEU A 133 3.04 17.72 -8.51
C LEU A 133 3.14 19.20 -8.12
N ASP A 134 3.94 19.97 -8.84
CA ASP A 134 4.18 21.40 -8.61
C ASP A 134 3.41 22.23 -9.65
N GLY A 135 2.88 23.39 -9.21
CA GLY A 135 2.11 24.31 -10.06
C GLY A 135 2.95 25.13 -11.04
N ASP A 136 4.28 25.10 -10.93
CA ASP A 136 5.23 25.84 -11.77
C ASP A 136 6.44 24.97 -12.16
N ILE A 137 6.28 24.19 -13.24
CA ILE A 137 7.26 23.20 -13.71
C ILE A 137 8.58 23.85 -14.15
N ASP A 138 8.52 25.00 -14.83
CA ASP A 138 9.70 25.66 -15.43
C ASP A 138 10.71 26.14 -14.36
N GLY A 139 10.23 26.54 -13.18
CA GLY A 139 11.08 26.96 -12.06
C GLY A 139 11.42 25.85 -11.06
N PHE A 140 10.96 24.62 -11.27
CA PHE A 140 11.00 23.57 -10.24
C PHE A 140 12.42 23.18 -9.85
N VAL A 141 13.30 22.95 -10.83
CA VAL A 141 14.69 22.54 -10.59
C VAL A 141 15.49 23.63 -9.84
N GLU A 142 15.27 24.90 -10.19
CA GLU A 142 15.91 26.03 -9.52
C GLU A 142 15.44 26.16 -8.06
N ARG A 143 14.14 25.97 -7.80
CA ARG A 143 13.61 25.96 -6.43
C ARG A 143 14.15 24.79 -5.61
N MET A 144 14.22 23.60 -6.20
CA MET A 144 14.81 22.43 -5.53
C MET A 144 16.29 22.65 -5.23
N ALA A 145 17.06 23.22 -6.17
CA ALA A 145 18.44 23.62 -5.93
C ALA A 145 18.56 24.62 -4.76
N ALA A 146 17.69 25.64 -4.74
CA ALA A 146 17.64 26.63 -3.65
C ALA A 146 17.28 26.00 -2.29
N GLN A 147 16.38 25.01 -2.28
CA GLN A 147 16.02 24.25 -1.09
C GLN A 147 17.20 23.43 -0.56
N CYS A 148 17.91 22.69 -1.42
CA CYS A 148 19.12 21.96 -1.03
C CYS A 148 20.19 22.89 -0.43
N GLY A 149 20.40 24.05 -1.06
CA GLY A 149 21.34 25.06 -0.57
C GLY A 149 20.90 25.75 0.72
N ALA A 150 19.60 25.92 0.96
CA ALA A 150 19.07 26.41 2.23
C ALA A 150 19.26 25.37 3.35
N PHE A 151 18.93 24.11 3.08
CA PHE A 151 19.09 23.00 4.01
C PHE A 151 20.55 22.86 4.48
N TRP A 152 21.50 22.89 3.54
CA TRP A 152 22.92 22.82 3.90
C TRP A 152 23.39 24.01 4.72
N ARG A 153 22.99 25.24 4.38
CA ARG A 153 23.33 26.43 5.19
C ARG A 153 22.82 26.33 6.61
N GLU A 154 21.59 25.86 6.78
CA GLU A 154 21.02 25.69 8.12
C GLU A 154 21.78 24.65 8.94
N LEU A 155 22.19 23.54 8.31
CA LEU A 155 23.00 22.52 8.94
C LEU A 155 24.40 23.05 9.31
N GLN A 156 25.01 23.85 8.44
CA GLN A 156 26.29 24.54 8.73
C GLN A 156 26.15 25.51 9.90
N ASP A 157 25.07 26.28 9.97
CA ASP A 157 24.79 27.19 11.07
C ASP A 157 24.58 26.44 12.39
N ALA A 158 23.90 25.29 12.35
CA ALA A 158 23.72 24.42 13.51
C ALA A 158 25.05 23.80 13.99
N ILE A 159 25.91 23.36 13.08
CA ILE A 159 27.26 22.86 13.38
C ILE A 159 28.14 23.98 13.95
N ALA A 160 28.13 25.17 13.33
CA ALA A 160 28.92 26.32 13.78
C ALA A 160 28.48 26.85 15.15
N ALA A 161 27.18 26.78 15.45
CA ALA A 161 26.61 27.14 16.74
C ALA A 161 26.66 26.00 17.78
N ASP A 162 27.26 24.87 17.43
CA ASP A 162 27.35 23.64 18.25
C ASP A 162 25.99 23.17 18.81
N ARG A 163 24.95 23.20 17.98
CA ARG A 163 23.58 22.82 18.35
C ARG A 163 23.28 21.39 17.92
N ALA A 164 23.89 20.42 18.59
CA ALA A 164 23.72 19.01 18.25
C ALA A 164 22.26 18.52 18.22
N GLY A 165 21.38 19.04 19.10
CA GLY A 165 19.95 18.72 19.04
C GLY A 165 19.27 19.21 17.75
N ARG A 166 19.63 20.40 17.26
CA ARG A 166 19.15 20.93 15.98
C ARG A 166 19.74 20.17 14.79
N VAL A 167 21.00 19.74 14.89
CA VAL A 167 21.61 18.85 13.91
C VAL A 167 20.85 17.52 13.86
N ALA A 168 20.52 16.91 15.00
CA ALA A 168 19.72 15.69 15.04
C ALA A 168 18.32 15.86 14.44
N GLU A 169 17.67 17.01 14.71
CA GLU A 169 16.34 17.33 14.20
C GLU A 169 16.34 17.55 12.68
N LEU A 170 17.28 18.35 12.15
CA LEU A 170 17.43 18.58 10.71
C LEU A 170 17.81 17.32 9.95
N LEU A 171 18.51 16.41 10.63
CA LEU A 171 18.87 15.11 10.10
C LEU A 171 17.75 14.05 10.27
N GLU A 172 16.61 14.43 10.84
CA GLU A 172 15.44 13.56 11.08
C GLU A 172 15.71 12.30 11.92
N VAL A 173 16.81 12.27 12.68
CA VAL A 173 17.24 11.07 13.45
C VAL A 173 16.51 10.89 14.80
N GLN A 174 15.51 11.73 15.13
CA GLN A 174 14.77 11.71 16.42
C GLN A 174 13.23 11.69 16.31
N GLY A 175 12.64 11.32 15.16
CA GLY A 175 11.19 11.32 14.97
C GLY A 175 10.40 10.26 15.78
N PRO A 176 9.08 10.44 16.01
CA PRO A 176 8.22 9.56 16.83
C PRO A 176 8.08 8.11 16.32
N ALA A 177 8.57 7.80 15.10
CA ALA A 177 8.69 6.44 14.57
C ALA A 177 9.70 5.56 15.35
N TRP A 178 10.55 6.16 16.18
CA TRP A 178 11.54 5.43 16.98
C TRP A 178 10.93 4.51 18.07
N HIS A 179 9.69 4.76 18.49
CA HIS A 179 9.09 4.08 19.65
C HIS A 179 8.15 2.91 19.31
N ALA A 180 7.89 2.63 18.04
CA ALA A 180 6.80 1.73 17.64
C ALA A 180 7.21 0.27 17.34
N GLY A 181 8.49 -0.11 17.40
CA GLY A 181 8.91 -1.51 17.18
C GLY A 181 8.67 -2.08 15.77
N GLU A 182 8.02 -1.33 14.88
CA GLU A 182 7.85 -1.66 13.47
C GLU A 182 9.06 -1.14 12.68
N TRP A 183 10.08 -1.98 12.55
CA TRP A 183 11.26 -1.74 11.71
C TRP A 183 10.91 -1.41 10.24
N SER A 184 9.73 -1.79 9.75
CA SER A 184 9.22 -1.46 8.41
C SER A 184 8.81 0.00 8.22
N SER A 185 8.72 0.78 9.31
CA SER A 185 8.41 2.22 9.27
C SER A 185 9.61 3.10 8.90
N TRP A 186 10.81 2.52 8.88
CA TRP A 186 12.03 3.12 8.31
C TRP A 186 12.18 2.70 6.85
N ARG A 187 11.38 3.30 5.96
CA ARG A 187 11.36 2.90 4.55
C ARG A 187 12.61 3.45 3.83
N TRP A 188 13.60 2.56 3.68
CA TRP A 188 14.79 2.54 2.79
C TRP A 188 16.10 3.08 3.39
N GLN A 189 17.02 2.14 3.68
CA GLN A 189 18.03 2.18 4.74
C GLN A 189 19.29 3.01 4.41
N PHE A 190 19.23 4.26 4.80
CA PHE A 190 20.21 5.12 5.49
C PHE A 190 19.31 6.24 6.06
N GLY A 191 19.58 6.80 7.25
CA GLY A 191 18.62 7.61 8.05
C GLY A 191 18.10 8.94 7.50
N PHE A 192 18.07 9.05 6.18
CA PHE A 192 17.82 10.20 5.35
C PHE A 192 17.12 9.82 4.02
N GLY A 193 16.76 8.54 3.81
CA GLY A 193 16.02 7.99 2.68
C GLY A 193 16.80 7.82 1.36
N GLY A 194 16.44 6.79 0.60
CA GLY A 194 16.77 6.64 -0.82
C GLY A 194 17.97 5.76 -1.19
N LEU A 195 18.71 5.24 -0.22
CA LEU A 195 19.71 4.18 -0.44
C LEU A 195 19.09 2.83 -0.04
N ASP A 196 19.04 1.88 -0.97
CA ASP A 196 18.54 0.52 -0.74
C ASP A 196 19.68 -0.48 -0.97
N HIS A 197 20.63 -0.53 -0.02
CA HIS A 197 21.73 -1.49 -0.06
C HIS A 197 21.83 -2.23 1.29
N PRO A 198 21.82 -3.58 1.31
CA PRO A 198 21.65 -4.35 2.55
C PRO A 198 22.75 -4.17 3.61
N TYR A 199 23.90 -3.62 3.22
CA TYR A 199 24.96 -3.22 4.16
C TYR A 199 24.53 -2.15 5.16
N PHE A 200 23.57 -1.29 4.79
CA PHE A 200 23.11 -0.22 5.66
C PHE A 200 22.03 -0.70 6.66
N ASP A 201 21.69 -2.00 6.64
CA ASP A 201 20.58 -2.57 7.42
C ASP A 201 20.88 -2.75 8.91
N GLN A 202 22.16 -2.81 9.29
CA GLN A 202 22.59 -2.99 10.68
C GLN A 202 23.80 -2.11 11.03
N PRO A 203 23.95 -1.69 12.30
CA PRO A 203 25.09 -0.92 12.77
C PRO A 203 26.33 -1.81 12.95
N GLU A 204 26.81 -2.43 11.88
CA GLU A 204 28.02 -3.24 11.88
C GLU A 204 29.29 -2.39 11.67
N ARG A 205 30.43 -2.93 12.12
CA ARG A 205 31.75 -2.30 11.94
C ARG A 205 32.24 -2.43 10.49
N PRO A 206 33.25 -1.65 10.07
CA PRO A 206 33.65 -1.57 8.67
C PRO A 206 34.01 -2.92 8.05
N ARG A 207 33.37 -3.21 6.92
CA ARG A 207 33.61 -4.36 6.04
C ARG A 207 35.04 -4.42 5.46
N ARG A 208 35.45 -5.62 5.05
CA ARG A 208 36.74 -5.91 4.36
C ARG A 208 36.62 -6.08 2.84
N ILE A 209 35.41 -6.10 2.30
CA ILE A 209 35.10 -6.34 0.87
C ILE A 209 34.43 -5.10 0.24
N ALA A 210 34.43 -5.00 -1.09
CA ALA A 210 33.77 -3.91 -1.84
C ALA A 210 32.23 -4.01 -1.78
N PHE A 211 31.49 -2.92 -2.09
CA PHE A 211 30.01 -2.85 -1.91
C PHE A 211 29.31 -3.80 -2.87
N GLU A 212 29.78 -3.86 -4.11
CA GLU A 212 29.32 -4.83 -5.11
C GLU A 212 29.56 -6.29 -4.72
N ALA A 213 30.54 -6.56 -3.84
CA ALA A 213 30.87 -7.89 -3.37
C ALA A 213 30.14 -8.24 -2.05
N PHE A 214 29.37 -7.30 -1.49
CA PHE A 214 28.62 -7.51 -0.26
C PHE A 214 27.32 -8.26 -0.58
N GLU A 215 27.34 -9.58 -0.44
CA GLU A 215 26.15 -10.42 -0.55
C GLU A 215 25.44 -10.48 0.82
N HIS A 216 24.13 -10.16 0.86
CA HIS A 216 23.30 -10.23 2.07
C HIS A 216 23.05 -11.68 2.55
N ASP A 217 23.52 -12.69 1.81
CA ASP A 217 23.26 -14.11 2.05
C ASP A 217 24.16 -14.77 3.12
N HIS A 218 24.89 -14.01 3.94
CA HIS A 218 25.55 -14.57 5.13
C HIS A 218 24.61 -14.89 6.31
N TYR A 219 23.30 -14.92 6.07
CA TYR A 219 22.33 -15.62 6.94
C TYR A 219 21.93 -17.02 6.44
N ALA A 220 22.25 -17.39 5.19
CA ALA A 220 21.97 -18.74 4.69
C ALA A 220 23.00 -19.77 5.21
N ASP A 221 24.26 -19.37 5.43
CA ASP A 221 25.31 -20.26 5.96
C ASP A 221 25.33 -20.38 7.50
N GLN A 222 24.52 -19.60 8.23
CA GLN A 222 24.37 -19.76 9.69
C GLN A 222 23.67 -21.06 10.10
N ALA A 223 23.05 -21.77 9.15
CA ALA A 223 22.46 -23.08 9.41
C ALA A 223 23.52 -24.17 9.71
N ALA A 224 24.77 -24.01 9.24
CA ALA A 224 25.77 -25.07 9.28
C ALA A 224 26.51 -25.22 10.63
N LEU A 225 26.60 -24.16 11.46
CA LEU A 225 27.35 -24.17 12.72
C LEU A 225 26.46 -24.05 13.98
N GLY A 226 25.14 -23.97 13.80
CA GLY A 226 24.14 -23.79 14.87
C GLY A 226 23.89 -22.31 15.22
N HIS A 227 22.66 -22.01 15.66
CA HIS A 227 22.14 -20.65 15.89
C HIS A 227 22.93 -19.80 16.91
N ASP A 228 23.82 -20.39 17.72
CA ASP A 228 24.62 -19.73 18.74
C ASP A 228 26.11 -19.60 18.41
N ARG A 229 26.59 -20.02 17.21
CA ARG A 229 28.03 -19.98 16.87
C ARG A 229 28.31 -19.10 15.65
N ILE A 230 29.40 -18.35 15.71
CA ILE A 230 29.77 -17.34 14.71
C ILE A 230 31.25 -17.48 14.36
N LEU A 231 31.55 -17.56 13.06
CA LEU A 231 32.92 -17.45 12.54
C LEU A 231 33.41 -16.01 12.68
N PHE A 232 34.66 -15.83 13.13
CA PHE A 232 35.28 -14.53 13.19
C PHE A 232 36.68 -14.55 12.60
N GLU A 233 37.12 -13.42 12.07
CA GLU A 233 38.42 -13.31 11.40
C GLU A 233 39.38 -12.40 12.19
N ALA A 234 40.58 -12.90 12.47
CA ALA A 234 41.68 -12.14 13.05
C ALA A 234 42.98 -12.46 12.28
N ASP A 235 43.74 -11.43 11.91
CA ASP A 235 45.02 -11.55 11.18
C ASP A 235 44.95 -12.39 9.88
N GLY A 236 43.82 -12.36 9.18
CA GLY A 236 43.60 -13.12 7.94
C GLY A 236 43.30 -14.60 8.15
N LEU A 237 43.07 -15.03 9.39
CA LEU A 237 42.72 -16.40 9.78
C LEU A 237 41.36 -16.41 10.49
N ARG A 238 40.64 -17.52 10.34
CA ARG A 238 39.31 -17.76 10.92
C ARG A 238 39.41 -18.49 12.26
N GLY A 239 38.58 -18.06 13.20
CA GLY A 239 38.29 -18.68 14.48
C GLY A 239 36.77 -18.82 14.68
N LEU A 240 36.36 -19.54 15.72
CA LEU A 240 34.96 -19.78 16.06
C LEU A 240 34.64 -19.21 17.45
N ARG A 241 33.53 -18.49 17.60
CA ARG A 241 33.06 -17.97 18.90
C ARG A 241 31.56 -18.20 19.10
N ARG A 242 31.10 -18.19 20.34
CA ARG A 242 29.66 -18.15 20.65
C ARG A 242 29.11 -16.74 20.37
N ARG A 243 27.84 -16.64 19.96
CA ARG A 243 27.09 -15.39 19.87
C ARG A 243 26.99 -14.80 21.28
N GLY A 244 27.38 -13.54 21.43
CA GLY A 244 27.24 -12.90 22.74
C GLY A 244 25.79 -12.54 23.05
N GLU A 245 25.53 -12.30 24.33
CA GLU A 245 24.22 -11.83 24.78
C GLU A 245 24.15 -10.31 24.67
N HIS A 246 22.94 -9.80 24.48
CA HIS A 246 22.64 -8.39 24.60
C HIS A 246 22.71 -8.00 26.08
N ASP A 247 23.44 -6.93 26.39
CA ASP A 247 23.44 -6.38 27.75
C ASP A 247 22.13 -5.62 28.05
N GLU A 248 22.01 -5.11 29.28
CA GLU A 248 20.84 -4.31 29.73
C GLU A 248 20.60 -3.02 28.92
N HIS A 249 21.55 -2.64 28.04
CA HIS A 249 21.44 -1.52 27.11
C HIS A 249 21.32 -2.00 25.64
N ASP A 250 20.94 -3.26 25.45
CA ASP A 250 20.75 -3.92 24.16
C ASP A 250 22.02 -3.97 23.28
N ARG A 251 23.20 -3.89 23.88
CA ARG A 251 24.48 -3.99 23.16
C ARG A 251 24.94 -5.44 23.12
N LEU A 252 25.19 -5.94 21.91
CA LEU A 252 25.75 -7.27 21.70
C LEU A 252 27.19 -7.34 22.24
N GLN A 253 27.42 -8.12 23.29
CA GLN A 253 28.75 -8.35 23.82
C GLN A 253 29.54 -9.32 22.90
N PRO A 254 30.88 -9.28 22.83
CA PRO A 254 31.65 -10.30 22.13
C PRO A 254 31.55 -11.62 22.91
N GLY A 255 30.97 -12.66 22.31
CA GLY A 255 30.85 -13.96 22.97
C GLY A 255 32.18 -14.73 23.07
N GLU A 256 32.16 -15.82 23.84
CA GLU A 256 33.32 -16.67 24.15
C GLU A 256 33.99 -17.22 22.88
N VAL A 257 35.32 -17.07 22.77
CA VAL A 257 36.10 -17.70 21.69
C VAL A 257 36.21 -19.21 21.95
N LEU A 258 35.58 -20.01 21.10
CA LEU A 258 35.54 -21.47 21.18
C LEU A 258 36.75 -22.11 20.48
N ILE A 259 37.15 -21.56 19.32
CA ILE A 259 38.34 -21.96 18.55
C ILE A 259 39.11 -20.70 18.19
N PRO A 260 40.42 -20.60 18.51
CA PRO A 260 41.22 -19.43 18.19
C PRO A 260 41.39 -19.26 16.68
N ALA A 261 41.57 -18.01 16.24
CA ALA A 261 41.78 -17.67 14.83
C ALA A 261 43.17 -18.12 14.34
N GLN A 262 43.26 -19.37 13.87
CA GLN A 262 44.51 -20.02 13.45
C GLN A 262 44.37 -20.80 12.13
N TRP A 263 43.18 -20.81 11.53
CA TRP A 263 42.83 -21.67 10.41
C TRP A 263 42.41 -20.84 9.20
N GLN A 264 42.59 -21.35 7.98
CA GLN A 264 42.08 -20.70 6.77
C GLN A 264 40.56 -20.84 6.69
N ASP A 265 40.04 -21.97 7.16
CA ASP A 265 38.61 -22.23 7.24
C ASP A 265 38.25 -23.18 8.38
N ILE A 266 36.99 -23.11 8.83
CA ILE A 266 36.43 -23.99 9.86
C ILE A 266 35.02 -24.37 9.44
N LEU A 267 34.76 -25.67 9.30
CA LEU A 267 33.44 -26.23 8.98
C LEU A 267 32.97 -27.13 10.12
N ASP A 268 31.66 -27.22 10.34
CA ASP A 268 31.11 -28.24 11.24
C ASP A 268 31.33 -29.63 10.62
N ALA A 269 31.76 -30.60 11.43
CA ALA A 269 31.90 -31.97 10.97
C ALA A 269 30.60 -32.78 11.05
N GLY A 270 29.49 -32.17 11.52
CA GLY A 270 28.14 -32.76 11.50
C GLY A 270 27.91 -33.84 12.55
N HIS A 271 28.67 -33.84 13.65
CA HIS A 271 28.62 -34.90 14.66
C HIS A 271 27.69 -34.53 15.84
N GLU A 272 26.62 -35.32 16.07
CA GLU A 272 25.58 -34.99 17.06
C GLU A 272 26.05 -34.95 18.53
N GLN A 273 27.03 -35.79 18.91
CA GLN A 273 27.43 -35.98 20.32
C GLN A 273 28.77 -35.35 20.72
N ARG A 274 29.58 -34.91 19.75
CA ARG A 274 30.97 -34.44 19.96
C ARG A 274 31.15 -33.18 19.14
N GLU A 275 31.82 -32.17 19.71
CA GLU A 275 32.11 -30.93 18.99
C GLU A 275 33.32 -31.12 18.09
N LEU A 276 33.08 -31.65 16.89
CA LEU A 276 34.07 -31.91 15.86
C LEU A 276 33.98 -30.88 14.75
N TYR A 277 35.12 -30.38 14.30
CA TYR A 277 35.23 -29.37 13.25
C TYR A 277 36.30 -29.75 12.23
N TRP A 278 36.00 -29.57 10.96
CA TRP A 278 37.00 -29.59 9.90
C TRP A 278 37.75 -28.27 9.90
N VAL A 279 39.09 -28.33 9.96
CA VAL A 279 39.93 -27.13 9.96
C VAL A 279 40.88 -27.14 8.79
N ALA A 280 40.93 -26.03 8.05
CA ALA A 280 41.70 -25.94 6.81
C ALA A 280 43.04 -25.20 6.99
N ARG A 281 44.10 -25.73 6.37
CA ARG A 281 45.41 -25.10 6.24
C ARG A 281 46.12 -25.57 4.98
N GLU A 282 46.60 -24.62 4.17
CA GLU A 282 47.25 -24.86 2.87
C GLU A 282 46.37 -25.73 1.95
N ASP A 283 45.08 -25.38 1.84
CA ASP A 283 44.07 -26.10 1.03
C ASP A 283 43.88 -27.58 1.40
N ARG A 284 44.24 -27.95 2.64
CA ARG A 284 44.03 -29.28 3.20
C ARG A 284 43.23 -29.19 4.49
N TYR A 285 42.41 -30.20 4.75
CA TYR A 285 41.57 -30.31 5.94
C TYR A 285 42.17 -31.27 6.96
N GLY A 286 42.09 -30.87 8.22
CA GLY A 286 42.33 -31.68 9.40
C GLY A 286 41.06 -31.79 10.25
N LEU A 287 41.09 -32.63 11.29
CA LEU A 287 39.97 -32.83 12.20
C LEU A 287 40.34 -32.33 13.59
N LEU A 288 39.49 -31.47 14.15
CA LEU A 288 39.69 -30.84 15.44
C LEU A 288 38.49 -31.11 16.35
N GLU A 289 38.78 -31.46 17.60
CA GLU A 289 37.79 -31.68 18.66
C GLU A 289 37.87 -30.56 19.70
N ARG A 290 36.72 -30.03 20.10
CA ARG A 290 36.59 -29.23 21.30
C ARG A 290 36.03 -30.08 22.44
N HIS A 291 36.77 -30.11 23.55
CA HIS A 291 36.33 -30.77 24.78
C HIS A 291 35.38 -29.87 25.58
N ALA A 292 34.54 -30.48 26.40
CA ALA A 292 33.58 -29.78 27.27
C ALA A 292 34.24 -28.79 28.25
N ASP A 293 35.54 -28.96 28.56
CA ASP A 293 36.31 -28.05 29.42
C ASP A 293 36.92 -26.86 28.65
N GLY A 294 36.54 -26.67 27.38
CA GLY A 294 36.97 -25.57 26.51
C GLY A 294 38.32 -25.80 25.84
N ARG A 295 39.01 -26.92 26.10
CA ARG A 295 40.25 -27.25 25.40
C ARG A 295 39.96 -27.72 23.99
N VAL A 296 40.87 -27.38 23.10
CA VAL A 296 40.80 -27.77 21.70
C VAL A 296 41.96 -28.73 21.39
N ARG A 297 41.68 -29.85 20.72
CA ARG A 297 42.64 -30.89 20.35
C ARG A 297 42.52 -31.20 18.87
N LEU A 298 43.63 -31.17 18.15
CA LEU A 298 43.70 -31.67 16.78
C LEU A 298 43.78 -33.20 16.80
N LEU A 299 42.77 -33.87 16.23
CA LEU A 299 42.70 -35.33 16.10
C LEU A 299 43.43 -35.82 14.84
N LEU A 300 43.39 -35.02 13.77
CA LEU A 300 44.09 -35.28 12.52
C LEU A 300 44.69 -33.98 11.98
N GLU A 301 45.99 -33.99 11.67
CA GLU A 301 46.66 -32.87 11.00
C GLU A 301 46.06 -32.59 9.61
N PRO A 302 46.10 -31.36 9.09
CA PRO A 302 45.63 -31.04 7.75
C PRO A 302 46.34 -31.83 6.63
N VAL A 303 45.72 -32.92 6.21
CA VAL A 303 46.24 -33.84 5.17
C VAL A 303 45.18 -34.23 4.14
N LEU A 304 43.90 -33.98 4.44
CA LEU A 304 42.77 -34.40 3.62
C LEU A 304 42.53 -33.36 2.52
N SER A 305 42.31 -33.81 1.29
CA SER A 305 41.96 -32.94 0.15
C SER A 305 40.47 -32.68 0.05
N GLU A 306 39.64 -33.53 0.64
CA GLU A 306 38.18 -33.40 0.65
C GLU A 306 37.63 -34.12 1.89
N VAL A 307 36.55 -33.59 2.44
CA VAL A 307 35.90 -34.06 3.68
C VAL A 307 34.38 -34.01 3.53
N ASP A 308 33.70 -34.98 4.13
CA ASP A 308 32.24 -35.01 4.30
C ASP A 308 31.85 -34.95 5.79
N GLU A 309 30.57 -34.72 6.07
CA GLU A 309 29.99 -34.83 7.41
C GLU A 309 30.06 -36.27 7.97
N PHE A 310 30.22 -36.37 9.30
CA PHE A 310 30.12 -37.62 10.04
C PHE A 310 28.69 -38.15 10.04
N GLN A 311 28.53 -39.42 9.73
CA GLN A 311 27.27 -40.14 9.84
C GLN A 311 27.27 -41.02 11.09
N ALA A 312 26.22 -40.90 11.91
CA ALA A 312 26.03 -41.69 13.12
C ALA A 312 25.75 -43.17 12.79
N LEU A 313 26.83 -43.96 12.68
CA LEU A 313 26.80 -45.38 12.36
C LEU A 313 27.28 -46.20 13.55
N ALA A 314 26.85 -47.46 13.66
CA ALA A 314 27.37 -48.37 14.68
C ALA A 314 28.64 -49.09 14.17
N PRO A 315 29.71 -49.22 14.98
CA PRO A 315 29.84 -48.81 16.39
C PRO A 315 30.34 -47.38 16.62
N CYS A 316 30.74 -46.66 15.58
CA CYS A 316 31.25 -45.28 15.65
C CYS A 316 30.80 -44.48 14.43
N ALA A 317 30.77 -43.15 14.56
CA ALA A 317 30.46 -42.30 13.42
C ALA A 317 31.58 -42.35 12.38
N LEU A 318 31.22 -42.26 11.10
CA LEU A 318 32.17 -42.31 9.99
C LEU A 318 31.98 -41.12 9.05
N ALA A 319 33.08 -40.56 8.57
CA ALA A 319 33.12 -39.57 7.50
C ALA A 319 33.88 -40.12 6.29
N ALA A 320 33.34 -39.91 5.08
CA ALA A 320 34.08 -40.15 3.86
C ALA A 320 35.07 -39.00 3.67
N VAL A 321 36.34 -39.33 3.43
CA VAL A 321 37.41 -38.34 3.27
C VAL A 321 38.35 -38.76 2.16
N ARG A 322 39.10 -37.82 1.60
CA ARG A 322 40.00 -38.08 0.49
C ARG A 322 41.42 -37.60 0.75
N ILE A 323 42.41 -38.38 0.30
CA ILE A 323 43.80 -37.97 0.18
C ILE A 323 44.22 -38.13 -1.28
N GLY A 324 44.33 -37.01 -2.01
CA GLY A 324 44.61 -37.03 -3.44
C GLY A 324 43.46 -37.68 -4.22
N GLU A 325 43.71 -38.79 -4.92
CA GLU A 325 42.70 -39.50 -5.73
C GLU A 325 42.05 -40.70 -4.98
N ARG A 326 42.36 -40.88 -3.69
CA ARG A 326 41.94 -42.05 -2.92
C ARG A 326 41.03 -41.66 -1.76
N ALA A 327 39.87 -42.30 -1.70
CA ALA A 327 38.90 -42.13 -0.64
C ALA A 327 39.12 -43.15 0.49
N GLY A 328 38.87 -42.72 1.71
CA GLY A 328 38.88 -43.53 2.93
C GLY A 328 37.71 -43.18 3.84
N LEU A 329 37.57 -43.96 4.92
CA LEU A 329 36.58 -43.75 5.96
C LEU A 329 37.30 -43.41 7.27
N LEU A 330 37.09 -42.19 7.74
CA LEU A 330 37.62 -41.68 8.99
C LEU A 330 36.60 -41.91 10.12
N GLN A 331 37.09 -42.26 11.31
CA GLN A 331 36.31 -42.38 12.53
C GLN A 331 36.31 -41.06 13.28
N ASP A 332 35.32 -40.85 14.15
CA ASP A 332 35.15 -39.64 14.95
C ASP A 332 36.26 -39.42 15.99
N ASP A 333 37.09 -40.42 16.26
CA ASP A 333 38.31 -40.31 17.07
C ASP A 333 39.58 -39.91 16.27
N GLY A 334 39.45 -39.71 14.96
CA GLY A 334 40.55 -39.43 14.03
C GLY A 334 41.27 -40.68 13.50
N GLY A 335 40.86 -41.89 13.92
CA GLY A 335 41.36 -43.16 13.42
C GLY A 335 40.78 -43.52 12.04
N TRP A 336 41.47 -44.38 11.29
CA TRP A 336 40.98 -44.87 10.00
C TRP A 336 40.15 -46.15 10.17
N ARG A 337 38.89 -46.13 9.73
CA ARG A 337 38.10 -47.36 9.51
C ARG A 337 38.52 -48.03 8.21
N LEU A 338 38.71 -47.22 7.16
CA LEU A 338 39.29 -47.61 5.88
C LEU A 338 40.34 -46.56 5.50
N ALA A 339 41.62 -46.89 5.64
CA ALA A 339 42.67 -45.99 5.16
C ALA A 339 42.60 -45.89 3.62
N PRO A 340 42.88 -44.73 3.00
CA PRO A 340 42.77 -44.54 1.55
C PRO A 340 43.60 -45.53 0.72
N GLU A 341 44.70 -46.07 1.27
CA GLU A 341 45.54 -47.06 0.60
C GLU A 341 45.12 -48.52 0.87
N ALA A 342 44.25 -48.77 1.85
CA ALA A 342 43.90 -50.12 2.30
C ALA A 342 42.78 -50.78 1.49
N ALA A 343 41.99 -50.00 0.74
CA ALA A 343 40.91 -50.53 -0.09
C ALA A 343 41.44 -51.36 -1.27
N SER A 344 40.90 -52.55 -1.47
CA SER A 344 41.19 -53.41 -2.64
C SER A 344 39.89 -53.87 -3.31
N PRO A 345 39.57 -53.40 -4.53
CA PRO A 345 40.28 -52.35 -5.28
C PRO A 345 40.18 -50.97 -4.59
N PRO A 346 41.06 -50.00 -4.93
CA PRO A 346 41.07 -48.68 -4.29
C PRO A 346 39.78 -47.91 -4.57
N ALA A 347 39.17 -47.34 -3.53
CA ALA A 347 38.05 -46.42 -3.67
C ALA A 347 38.58 -45.02 -4.02
N GLN A 348 37.95 -44.35 -4.98
CA GLN A 348 38.27 -42.98 -5.38
C GLN A 348 37.24 -41.97 -4.84
N ALA A 349 36.00 -42.42 -4.64
CA ALA A 349 34.92 -41.67 -4.02
C ALA A 349 34.03 -42.64 -3.24
N ILE A 350 33.52 -42.21 -2.09
CA ILE A 350 32.58 -42.95 -1.25
C ILE A 350 31.42 -42.00 -0.96
N GLY A 351 30.20 -42.39 -1.33
CA GLY A 351 28.99 -41.63 -1.05
C GLY A 351 28.50 -41.83 0.38
N ARG A 352 27.33 -41.27 0.69
CA ARG A 352 26.69 -41.45 2.01
C ARG A 352 26.29 -42.91 2.26
N PHE A 353 26.30 -43.30 3.52
CA PHE A 353 25.76 -44.59 3.93
C PHE A 353 24.24 -44.50 3.97
N SER A 354 23.59 -45.29 3.14
CA SER A 354 22.15 -45.54 3.22
C SER A 354 21.91 -46.99 3.64
N HIS A 355 21.13 -47.17 4.71
CA HIS A 355 20.78 -48.49 5.25
C HIS A 355 22.00 -49.43 5.47
N GLY A 356 23.14 -48.86 5.91
CA GLY A 356 24.37 -49.59 6.22
C GLY A 356 25.25 -49.94 5.02
N ARG A 357 25.03 -49.29 3.87
CA ARG A 357 25.81 -49.46 2.63
C ARG A 357 26.12 -48.10 2.02
N ALA A 358 27.34 -47.90 1.54
CA ALA A 358 27.73 -46.69 0.81
C ALA A 358 28.12 -47.03 -0.63
N CYS A 359 27.55 -46.30 -1.60
CA CYS A 359 27.97 -46.41 -3.00
C CYS A 359 29.41 -45.88 -3.12
N ALA A 360 30.31 -46.68 -3.66
CA ALA A 360 31.72 -46.33 -3.79
C ALA A 360 32.24 -46.58 -5.21
N ARG A 361 33.06 -45.65 -5.71
CA ARG A 361 33.62 -45.69 -7.06
C ARG A 361 35.05 -46.21 -7.04
N SER A 362 35.37 -47.11 -7.96
CA SER A 362 36.73 -47.56 -8.25
C SER A 362 36.93 -47.61 -9.77
N GLY A 363 37.73 -46.68 -10.30
CA GLY A 363 37.84 -46.45 -11.74
C GLY A 363 36.51 -45.97 -12.32
N GLU A 364 36.10 -46.57 -13.44
CA GLU A 364 34.80 -46.29 -14.09
C GLU A 364 33.64 -47.11 -13.51
N ARG A 365 33.89 -47.90 -12.46
CA ARG A 365 32.91 -48.82 -11.89
C ARG A 365 32.49 -48.39 -10.50
N VAL A 366 31.26 -48.73 -10.14
CA VAL A 366 30.72 -48.54 -8.79
C VAL A 366 30.35 -49.88 -8.17
N GLY A 367 30.54 -49.94 -6.86
CA GLY A 367 30.13 -51.04 -5.98
C GLY A 367 29.67 -50.46 -4.65
N TYR A 368 29.58 -51.29 -3.61
CA TYR A 368 29.10 -50.86 -2.31
C TYR A 368 30.02 -51.32 -1.19
N LEU A 369 30.29 -50.40 -0.27
CA LEU A 369 31.03 -50.64 0.96
C LEU A 369 30.06 -50.86 2.13
N ASP A 370 30.40 -51.76 3.04
CA ASP A 370 29.74 -51.86 4.35
C ASP A 370 30.34 -50.86 5.36
N THR A 371 29.73 -50.73 6.54
CA THR A 371 30.21 -49.83 7.60
C THR A 371 31.55 -50.25 8.20
N ALA A 372 32.02 -51.47 7.91
CA ALA A 372 33.36 -51.93 8.28
C ALA A 372 34.42 -51.55 7.24
N GLY A 373 34.03 -50.97 6.09
CA GLY A 373 34.92 -50.55 5.02
C GLY A 373 35.25 -51.67 4.01
N HIS A 374 34.51 -52.77 4.00
CA HIS A 374 34.69 -53.85 3.03
C HIS A 374 33.76 -53.70 1.83
N TRP A 375 34.25 -54.08 0.64
CA TRP A 375 33.42 -54.22 -0.56
C TRP A 375 32.44 -55.39 -0.40
N CYS A 376 31.25 -55.12 0.14
CA CYS A 376 30.15 -56.08 0.20
C CYS A 376 29.54 -56.36 -1.18
N VAL A 377 29.60 -55.38 -2.08
CA VAL A 377 29.31 -55.55 -3.51
C VAL A 377 30.52 -55.03 -4.29
N PRO A 378 31.23 -55.87 -5.06
CA PRO A 378 32.41 -55.45 -5.79
C PRO A 378 32.06 -54.40 -6.87
N PRO A 379 32.99 -53.50 -7.22
CA PRO A 379 32.72 -52.44 -8.19
C PRO A 379 32.66 -52.98 -9.62
N VAL A 380 31.48 -53.42 -10.04
CA VAL A 380 31.21 -54.03 -11.36
C VAL A 380 30.15 -53.29 -12.18
N TYR A 381 29.46 -52.33 -11.58
CA TYR A 381 28.35 -51.59 -12.19
C TYR A 381 28.83 -50.29 -12.81
N ASP A 382 28.12 -49.80 -13.83
CA ASP A 382 28.39 -48.53 -14.51
C ASP A 382 27.85 -47.32 -13.72
N ALA A 383 26.85 -47.55 -12.87
CA ALA A 383 26.24 -46.59 -11.95
C ALA A 383 25.41 -47.35 -10.91
N GLY A 384 25.11 -46.70 -9.79
CA GLY A 384 24.31 -47.26 -8.70
C GLY A 384 23.85 -46.15 -7.78
N GLY A 385 22.63 -46.25 -7.26
CA GLY A 385 22.05 -45.29 -6.33
C GLY A 385 22.21 -45.69 -4.87
N ASP A 386 21.29 -45.22 -4.04
CA ASP A 386 21.26 -45.48 -2.60
C ASP A 386 20.26 -46.59 -2.25
N PHE A 387 20.58 -47.38 -1.23
CA PHE A 387 19.67 -48.43 -0.77
C PHE A 387 18.37 -47.85 -0.22
N THR A 388 17.26 -48.44 -0.62
CA THR A 388 15.94 -48.15 -0.05
C THR A 388 15.76 -48.81 1.32
N GLY A 389 14.73 -48.39 2.07
CA GLY A 389 14.33 -49.04 3.32
C GLY A 389 14.05 -50.53 3.18
N GLU A 390 13.61 -50.96 2.00
CA GLU A 390 13.33 -52.36 1.67
C GLU A 390 14.59 -53.19 1.39
N GLY A 391 15.77 -52.55 1.32
CA GLY A 391 17.04 -53.24 1.12
C GLY A 391 17.41 -53.53 -0.34
N TYR A 392 16.77 -52.85 -1.29
CA TYR A 392 17.10 -52.91 -2.71
C TYR A 392 17.67 -51.59 -3.21
N VAL A 393 18.48 -51.66 -4.27
CA VAL A 393 19.06 -50.49 -4.95
C VAL A 393 19.10 -50.70 -6.45
N GLU A 394 18.89 -49.63 -7.20
CA GLU A 394 19.07 -49.62 -8.65
C GLU A 394 20.53 -49.56 -9.04
N VAL A 395 20.91 -50.46 -9.95
CA VAL A 395 22.26 -50.53 -10.51
C VAL A 395 22.19 -50.61 -12.02
N ARG A 396 23.13 -49.91 -12.67
CA ARG A 396 23.25 -49.88 -14.12
C ARG A 396 24.37 -50.79 -14.59
N ARG A 397 24.07 -51.67 -15.54
CA ARG A 397 25.06 -52.55 -16.17
C ARG A 397 24.81 -52.64 -17.67
N LYS A 398 25.85 -52.41 -18.47
CA LYS A 398 25.79 -52.36 -19.95
C LYS A 398 24.71 -51.38 -20.43
N GLY A 399 24.55 -50.25 -19.73
CA GLY A 399 23.61 -49.18 -20.09
C GLY A 399 22.13 -49.45 -19.74
N ARG A 400 21.80 -50.53 -19.03
CA ARG A 400 20.46 -50.82 -18.54
C ARG A 400 20.42 -50.87 -17.02
N PHE A 401 19.29 -50.50 -16.42
CA PHE A 401 19.07 -50.55 -14.98
C PHE A 401 18.34 -51.83 -14.56
N GLY A 402 18.79 -52.39 -13.44
CA GLY A 402 18.19 -53.50 -12.70
C GLY A 402 18.27 -53.23 -11.20
N LEU A 403 17.89 -54.20 -10.37
CA LEU A 403 17.90 -54.10 -8.91
C LEU A 403 18.75 -55.20 -8.30
N ILE A 404 19.49 -54.86 -7.26
CA ILE A 404 20.21 -55.80 -6.41
C ILE A 404 19.80 -55.61 -4.94
N ASP A 405 19.99 -56.65 -4.14
CA ASP A 405 19.88 -56.58 -2.68
C ASP A 405 21.20 -56.12 -2.01
N ARG A 406 21.20 -56.07 -0.67
CA ARG A 406 22.34 -55.61 0.15
C ARG A 406 23.60 -56.47 0.06
N ASP A 407 23.48 -57.69 -0.47
CA ASP A 407 24.57 -58.64 -0.65
C ASP A 407 24.98 -58.74 -2.13
N GLY A 408 24.34 -57.95 -3.00
CA GLY A 408 24.60 -57.90 -4.43
C GLY A 408 23.89 -58.98 -5.24
N ALA A 409 22.95 -59.72 -4.65
CA ALA A 409 22.13 -60.68 -5.39
C ALA A 409 21.13 -59.93 -6.27
N THR A 410 20.95 -60.40 -7.50
CA THR A 410 20.07 -59.74 -8.49
C THR A 410 18.61 -60.00 -8.17
N ALA A 411 17.87 -58.95 -7.84
CA ALA A 411 16.42 -58.96 -7.67
C ALA A 411 15.70 -58.71 -9.00
N LEU A 412 16.28 -57.86 -9.84
CA LEU A 412 15.76 -57.54 -11.17
C LEU A 412 16.92 -57.43 -12.16
N GLU A 413 16.90 -58.27 -13.19
CA GLU A 413 17.92 -58.21 -14.25
C GLU A 413 17.92 -56.85 -14.95
N PRO A 414 19.10 -56.28 -15.29
CA PRO A 414 19.21 -55.02 -16.00
C PRO A 414 18.48 -55.04 -17.35
N GLN A 415 17.32 -54.37 -17.42
CA GLN A 415 16.46 -54.35 -18.61
C GLN A 415 15.75 -53.01 -18.85
N TYR A 416 15.71 -52.13 -17.87
CA TYR A 416 15.05 -50.82 -17.98
C TYR A 416 16.02 -49.73 -18.43
N ASP A 417 15.51 -48.69 -19.10
CA ASP A 417 16.30 -47.52 -19.48
C ASP A 417 16.56 -46.61 -18.27
N ALA A 418 15.63 -46.58 -17.30
CA ALA A 418 15.76 -45.91 -16.00
C ALA A 418 14.90 -46.60 -14.93
N LEU A 419 15.35 -46.52 -13.68
CA LEU A 419 14.62 -46.90 -12.46
C LEU A 419 14.77 -45.77 -11.44
N GLU A 420 13.67 -45.24 -10.92
CA GLU A 420 13.66 -44.11 -9.98
C GLU A 420 12.80 -44.47 -8.76
N TRP A 421 13.31 -44.32 -7.54
CA TRP A 421 12.55 -44.61 -6.32
C TRP A 421 11.57 -43.48 -6.00
N ASN A 422 10.30 -43.84 -5.78
CA ASN A 422 9.28 -42.93 -5.26
C ASN A 422 8.99 -43.29 -3.79
N GLY A 423 9.31 -42.36 -2.88
CA GLY A 423 9.16 -42.55 -1.44
C GLY A 423 7.70 -42.71 -0.98
N ASP A 424 6.79 -41.92 -1.55
CA ASP A 424 5.37 -41.93 -1.19
C ASP A 424 4.69 -43.24 -1.61
N ALA A 425 4.99 -43.71 -2.82
CA ALA A 425 4.47 -44.96 -3.35
C ALA A 425 5.24 -46.20 -2.87
N ARG A 426 6.42 -46.01 -2.24
CA ARG A 426 7.39 -47.07 -1.89
C ARG A 426 7.64 -48.04 -3.05
N ALA A 427 7.83 -47.48 -4.23
CA ALA A 427 7.92 -48.22 -5.49
C ALA A 427 8.92 -47.58 -6.46
N TYR A 428 9.41 -48.38 -7.41
CA TYR A 428 10.27 -47.90 -8.49
C TYR A 428 9.45 -47.53 -9.72
N LEU A 429 9.60 -46.29 -10.19
CA LEU A 429 9.18 -45.88 -11.52
C LEU A 429 10.15 -46.46 -12.56
N ALA A 430 9.66 -47.42 -13.34
CA ALA A 430 10.44 -48.11 -14.34
C ALA A 430 10.12 -47.61 -15.75
N ARG A 431 11.15 -47.19 -16.49
CA ARG A 431 11.00 -46.66 -17.86
C ARG A 431 11.62 -47.60 -18.88
N ARG A 432 10.87 -47.86 -19.97
CA ARG A 432 11.32 -48.62 -21.14
C ARG A 432 10.88 -47.90 -22.42
N GLY A 433 11.83 -47.30 -23.12
CA GLY A 433 11.55 -46.41 -24.24
C GLY A 433 10.71 -45.21 -23.80
N ARG A 434 9.54 -45.02 -24.41
CA ARG A 434 8.59 -43.95 -24.04
C ARG A 434 7.55 -44.39 -22.99
N GLN A 435 7.57 -45.66 -22.58
CA GLN A 435 6.59 -46.21 -21.66
C GLN A 435 7.15 -46.31 -20.25
N CYS A 436 6.29 -46.16 -19.26
CA CYS A 436 6.60 -46.34 -17.85
C CYS A 436 5.59 -47.26 -17.15
N GLY A 437 6.03 -47.82 -16.03
CA GLY A 437 5.30 -48.69 -15.11
C GLY A 437 5.82 -48.51 -13.69
N TRP A 438 5.14 -49.08 -12.70
CA TRP A 438 5.63 -49.14 -11.33
C TRP A 438 5.99 -50.57 -10.94
N LEU A 439 7.11 -50.72 -10.27
CA LEU A 439 7.58 -51.96 -9.68
C LEU A 439 7.56 -51.82 -8.16
N HIS A 440 7.18 -52.86 -7.45
CA HIS A 440 7.47 -52.97 -6.03
C HIS A 440 8.99 -52.89 -5.79
N ALA A 441 9.40 -52.62 -4.55
CA ALA A 441 10.82 -52.47 -4.20
C ALA A 441 11.69 -53.68 -4.58
N ASP A 442 11.11 -54.88 -4.61
CA ASP A 442 11.79 -56.12 -5.01
C ASP A 442 11.81 -56.38 -6.53
N GLY A 443 11.29 -55.44 -7.33
CA GLY A 443 11.25 -55.53 -8.78
C GLY A 443 10.02 -56.24 -9.36
N ARG A 444 9.08 -56.72 -8.55
CA ARG A 444 7.81 -57.29 -9.05
C ARG A 444 6.95 -56.18 -9.66
N ALA A 445 6.36 -56.45 -10.82
CA ALA A 445 5.45 -55.50 -11.48
C ALA A 445 4.21 -55.24 -10.63
N TRP A 446 3.92 -53.95 -10.38
CA TRP A 446 2.71 -53.48 -9.71
C TRP A 446 1.75 -52.85 -10.71
N VAL A 447 2.24 -51.87 -11.48
CA VAL A 447 1.54 -51.27 -12.63
C VAL A 447 2.33 -51.59 -13.88
N ALA A 448 1.67 -52.20 -14.87
CA ALA A 448 2.31 -52.64 -16.11
C ALA A 448 3.02 -51.48 -16.83
N THR A 449 4.19 -51.76 -17.42
CA THR A 449 4.98 -50.78 -18.19
C THR A 449 4.38 -50.54 -19.57
N GLU A 450 3.21 -49.90 -19.63
CA GLU A 450 2.48 -49.61 -20.88
C GLU A 450 1.99 -48.16 -21.00
N TRP A 451 2.19 -47.35 -19.96
CA TRP A 451 1.70 -45.98 -19.87
C TRP A 451 2.72 -44.98 -20.40
N ASP A 452 2.28 -43.85 -20.94
CA ASP A 452 3.18 -42.76 -21.33
C ASP A 452 3.70 -42.00 -20.11
N GLU A 453 2.92 -42.00 -19.02
CA GLU A 453 3.15 -41.26 -17.78
C GLU A 453 2.39 -41.91 -16.62
N ILE A 454 2.99 -41.93 -15.43
CA ILE A 454 2.40 -42.42 -14.18
C ILE A 454 2.89 -41.50 -13.06
N GLU A 455 1.97 -41.05 -12.22
CA GLU A 455 2.24 -40.13 -11.11
C GLU A 455 1.36 -40.45 -9.90
N ALA A 456 1.95 -40.41 -8.70
CA ALA A 456 1.21 -40.52 -7.45
C ALA A 456 0.50 -39.19 -7.16
N MET A 457 -0.81 -39.22 -6.94
CA MET A 457 -1.52 -38.02 -6.49
C MET A 457 -1.27 -37.77 -4.98
N PRO A 458 -1.35 -36.52 -4.50
CA PRO A 458 -1.14 -36.16 -3.10
C PRO A 458 -1.94 -37.02 -2.09
N ALA A 459 -1.37 -37.20 -0.90
CA ALA A 459 -1.85 -38.05 0.22
C ALA A 459 -2.28 -39.49 -0.13
N GLY A 460 -1.75 -40.06 -1.21
CA GLY A 460 -2.12 -41.42 -1.57
C GLY A 460 -3.57 -41.53 -2.04
N THR A 461 -4.11 -40.53 -2.73
CA THR A 461 -5.52 -40.52 -3.17
C THR A 461 -5.78 -41.42 -4.37
N ALA A 462 -4.96 -41.30 -5.42
CA ALA A 462 -5.04 -42.10 -6.65
C ALA A 462 -3.69 -42.09 -7.40
N ILE A 463 -3.60 -42.87 -8.48
CA ILE A 463 -2.48 -42.85 -9.40
C ILE A 463 -2.95 -42.24 -10.72
N ARG A 464 -2.40 -41.10 -11.10
CA ARG A 464 -2.70 -40.46 -12.39
C ARG A 464 -1.89 -41.13 -13.48
N VAL A 465 -2.55 -41.53 -14.57
CA VAL A 465 -1.92 -42.23 -15.68
C VAL A 465 -2.25 -41.56 -17.01
N ARG A 466 -1.30 -41.57 -17.95
CA ARG A 466 -1.51 -41.05 -19.31
C ARG A 466 -1.28 -42.13 -20.36
N ARG A 467 -2.22 -42.24 -21.31
CA ARG A 467 -2.10 -43.14 -22.47
C ARG A 467 -2.56 -42.45 -23.76
N LYS A 468 -1.72 -42.46 -24.79
CA LYS A 468 -1.97 -41.81 -26.08
C LYS A 468 -2.37 -40.33 -25.93
N GLY A 469 -1.75 -39.65 -24.97
CA GLY A 469 -2.02 -38.22 -24.70
C GLY A 469 -3.35 -37.93 -23.99
N ARG A 470 -3.96 -38.93 -23.33
CA ARG A 470 -5.13 -38.76 -22.47
C ARG A 470 -4.88 -39.27 -21.06
N TYR A 471 -5.39 -38.56 -20.07
CA TYR A 471 -5.28 -38.83 -18.65
C TYR A 471 -6.48 -39.64 -18.12
N GLY A 472 -6.20 -40.50 -17.15
CA GLY A 472 -7.14 -41.28 -16.35
C GLY A 472 -6.58 -41.53 -14.94
N LEU A 473 -7.28 -42.35 -14.15
CA LEU A 473 -6.92 -42.67 -12.77
C LEU A 473 -6.92 -44.20 -12.54
N LEU A 474 -5.89 -44.68 -11.85
CA LEU A 474 -5.87 -45.99 -11.21
C LEU A 474 -6.02 -45.82 -9.68
N ASP A 475 -6.58 -46.82 -9.01
CA ASP A 475 -6.42 -46.94 -7.55
C ASP A 475 -5.06 -47.57 -7.20
N TRP A 476 -4.74 -47.61 -5.91
CA TRP A 476 -3.51 -48.23 -5.38
C TRP A 476 -3.46 -49.76 -5.54
N SER A 477 -4.55 -50.41 -5.94
CA SER A 477 -4.49 -51.82 -6.36
C SER A 477 -4.01 -51.99 -7.81
N GLY A 478 -3.86 -50.88 -8.55
CA GLY A 478 -3.56 -50.86 -9.98
C GLY A 478 -4.80 -51.01 -10.87
N ARG A 479 -6.00 -50.92 -10.30
CA ARG A 479 -7.26 -51.02 -11.05
C ARG A 479 -7.65 -49.66 -11.63
N GLU A 480 -8.02 -49.65 -12.91
CA GLU A 480 -8.53 -48.47 -13.61
C GLU A 480 -9.90 -48.05 -13.01
N CYS A 481 -9.92 -46.87 -12.39
CA CYS A 481 -11.12 -46.25 -11.82
C CYS A 481 -11.71 -45.23 -12.81
N VAL A 482 -10.85 -44.46 -13.47
CA VAL A 482 -11.25 -43.50 -14.51
C VAL A 482 -10.48 -43.81 -15.78
N ALA A 483 -11.20 -44.07 -16.86
CA ALA A 483 -10.55 -44.39 -18.13
C ALA A 483 -9.75 -43.21 -18.67
N ALA A 484 -8.65 -43.51 -19.37
CA ALA A 484 -7.80 -42.51 -20.02
C ALA A 484 -8.52 -41.80 -21.19
N ALA A 485 -9.43 -40.88 -20.85
CA ALA A 485 -10.37 -40.22 -21.76
C ALA A 485 -10.21 -38.69 -21.82
N TYR A 486 -9.55 -38.10 -20.83
CA TYR A 486 -9.47 -36.64 -20.66
C TYR A 486 -8.14 -36.08 -21.17
N ARG A 487 -8.12 -34.83 -21.63
CA ARG A 487 -6.89 -34.12 -22.03
C ARG A 487 -6.15 -33.49 -20.85
N ALA A 488 -6.89 -33.19 -19.78
CA ALA A 488 -6.37 -32.78 -18.48
C ALA A 488 -7.24 -33.43 -17.39
N LEU A 489 -6.62 -33.80 -16.27
CA LEU A 489 -7.26 -34.38 -15.10
C LEU A 489 -6.41 -33.98 -13.89
N ASP A 490 -6.96 -33.08 -13.07
CA ASP A 490 -6.28 -32.47 -11.93
C ASP A 490 -7.16 -32.57 -10.68
N LEU A 491 -6.55 -32.75 -9.50
CA LEU A 491 -7.27 -32.80 -8.23
C LEU A 491 -7.75 -31.40 -7.85
N ASP A 492 -9.00 -31.28 -7.40
CA ASP A 492 -9.51 -30.05 -6.82
C ASP A 492 -8.86 -29.79 -5.45
N HIS A 493 -7.92 -28.84 -5.41
CA HIS A 493 -7.12 -28.53 -4.23
C HIS A 493 -7.96 -28.08 -3.02
N GLU A 494 -9.19 -27.61 -3.22
CA GLU A 494 -10.07 -27.24 -2.09
C GLU A 494 -10.70 -28.43 -1.36
N THR A 495 -10.69 -29.61 -1.99
CA THR A 495 -11.10 -30.86 -1.32
C THR A 495 -9.95 -31.52 -0.56
N TYR A 496 -8.76 -30.96 -0.65
CA TYR A 496 -7.53 -31.53 -0.12
C TYR A 496 -6.95 -30.66 0.99
N ASP A 497 -7.05 -31.15 2.23
CA ASP A 497 -6.28 -30.65 3.36
C ASP A 497 -5.14 -31.64 3.61
N ALA A 498 -3.89 -31.16 3.53
CA ALA A 498 -2.70 -31.99 3.69
C ALA A 498 -2.62 -32.64 5.09
N ASP A 499 -3.30 -32.04 6.08
CA ASP A 499 -3.23 -32.46 7.48
C ASP A 499 -4.43 -33.32 7.92
N ALA A 500 -5.41 -33.56 7.04
CA ALA A 500 -6.62 -34.32 7.36
C ALA A 500 -6.75 -35.63 6.55
N PRO A 501 -7.28 -36.72 7.14
CA PRO A 501 -7.57 -37.94 6.39
C PRO A 501 -8.70 -37.70 5.38
N VAL A 502 -8.34 -37.64 4.09
CA VAL A 502 -9.31 -37.40 3.00
C VAL A 502 -10.14 -38.65 2.72
N GLN A 503 -11.47 -38.52 2.80
CA GLN A 503 -12.38 -39.59 2.37
C GLN A 503 -12.45 -39.65 0.85
N ARG A 504 -12.34 -40.84 0.27
CA ARG A 504 -12.33 -41.03 -1.20
C ARG A 504 -13.59 -40.47 -1.87
N GLU A 505 -14.73 -40.53 -1.19
CA GLU A 505 -16.03 -40.01 -1.64
C GLU A 505 -16.09 -38.48 -1.69
N ALA A 506 -15.16 -37.78 -1.03
CA ALA A 506 -15.07 -36.33 -1.04
C ALA A 506 -14.14 -35.78 -2.14
N LEU A 507 -13.31 -36.65 -2.74
CA LEU A 507 -12.35 -36.27 -3.78
C LEU A 507 -13.04 -35.89 -5.07
N ARG A 508 -12.62 -34.77 -5.65
CA ARG A 508 -13.14 -34.24 -6.90
C ARG A 508 -12.00 -33.92 -7.84
N TYR A 509 -12.20 -34.19 -9.12
CA TYR A 509 -11.21 -33.96 -10.15
C TYR A 509 -11.77 -33.05 -11.23
N VAL A 510 -11.05 -31.97 -11.54
CA VAL A 510 -11.35 -31.10 -12.66
C VAL A 510 -10.86 -31.79 -13.93
N VAL A 511 -11.74 -31.90 -14.93
CA VAL A 511 -11.47 -32.62 -16.17
C VAL A 511 -11.67 -31.74 -17.39
N ARG A 512 -10.90 -32.03 -18.45
CA ARG A 512 -11.05 -31.40 -19.77
C ARG A 512 -11.22 -32.44 -20.87
N THR A 513 -12.25 -32.30 -21.70
CA THR A 513 -12.56 -33.28 -22.77
C THR A 513 -11.91 -32.95 -24.12
N GLY A 514 -11.63 -31.67 -24.41
CA GLY A 514 -11.07 -31.17 -25.68
C GLY A 514 -9.68 -30.54 -25.57
N GLY A 515 -9.26 -29.77 -26.59
CA GLY A 515 -7.99 -29.02 -26.63
C GLY A 515 -7.97 -27.81 -25.68
N ARG A 516 -7.34 -26.70 -26.07
CA ARG A 516 -7.44 -25.45 -25.29
C ARG A 516 -8.89 -24.98 -25.15
N ASP A 517 -9.71 -25.23 -26.17
CA ASP A 517 -11.13 -24.86 -26.24
C ASP A 517 -12.08 -25.98 -25.76
N GLY A 518 -11.54 -27.01 -25.12
CA GLY A 518 -12.35 -28.07 -24.52
C GLY A 518 -12.97 -27.60 -23.21
N GLY A 519 -14.27 -27.78 -23.06
CA GLY A 519 -14.97 -27.42 -21.81
C GLY A 519 -14.41 -28.18 -20.60
N LEU A 520 -14.32 -27.45 -19.50
CA LEU A 520 -14.00 -27.91 -18.16
C LEU A 520 -15.26 -28.44 -17.49
N GLY A 521 -15.11 -29.58 -16.82
CA GLY A 521 -16.11 -30.24 -16.00
C GLY A 521 -15.47 -30.78 -14.73
N MET A 522 -16.26 -31.48 -13.92
CA MET A 522 -15.79 -32.08 -12.68
C MET A 522 -16.36 -33.48 -12.50
N ILE A 523 -15.53 -34.40 -12.05
CA ILE A 523 -15.90 -35.78 -11.73
C ILE A 523 -15.51 -36.15 -10.30
N ASP A 524 -16.13 -37.19 -9.74
CA ASP A 524 -15.65 -37.82 -8.51
C ASP A 524 -14.51 -38.84 -8.78
N ALA A 525 -14.00 -39.46 -7.72
CA ALA A 525 -12.92 -40.46 -7.79
C ALA A 525 -13.26 -41.73 -8.57
N ASP A 526 -14.55 -42.02 -8.80
CA ASP A 526 -15.01 -43.17 -9.57
C ASP A 526 -15.41 -42.79 -11.01
N GLY A 527 -15.21 -41.53 -11.39
CA GLY A 527 -15.47 -41.02 -12.74
C GLY A 527 -16.90 -40.61 -13.00
N ARG A 528 -17.72 -40.43 -11.95
CA ARG A 528 -19.09 -39.93 -12.09
C ARG A 528 -19.08 -38.42 -12.31
N GLU A 529 -19.83 -37.96 -13.30
CA GLU A 529 -19.95 -36.53 -13.61
C GLU A 529 -20.67 -35.77 -12.49
N LEU A 530 -19.99 -34.76 -11.93
CA LEU A 530 -20.52 -33.81 -10.95
C LEU A 530 -20.90 -32.49 -11.62
N ILE A 531 -20.08 -32.03 -12.57
CA ILE A 531 -20.30 -30.84 -13.40
C ILE A 531 -19.99 -31.21 -14.86
N PRO A 532 -20.90 -30.96 -15.82
CA PRO A 532 -20.67 -31.30 -17.22
C PRO A 532 -19.51 -30.48 -17.81
N PRO A 533 -18.70 -31.06 -18.71
CA PRO A 533 -17.51 -30.41 -19.27
C PRO A 533 -17.83 -29.39 -20.38
N VAL A 534 -18.51 -28.30 -20.02
CA VAL A 534 -19.01 -27.26 -20.95
C VAL A 534 -18.63 -25.82 -20.54
N TYR A 535 -17.82 -25.66 -19.50
CA TYR A 535 -17.43 -24.36 -18.96
C TYR A 535 -15.99 -23.98 -19.33
N ASP A 536 -15.66 -22.69 -19.36
CA ASP A 536 -14.30 -22.23 -19.66
C ASP A 536 -13.42 -22.16 -18.41
N GLU A 537 -14.06 -22.00 -17.24
CA GLU A 537 -13.41 -21.95 -15.94
C GLU A 537 -14.33 -22.55 -14.87
N LEU A 538 -13.72 -23.31 -13.97
CA LEU A 538 -14.31 -23.78 -12.72
C LEU A 538 -13.38 -23.33 -11.60
N SER A 539 -13.92 -22.67 -10.60
CA SER A 539 -13.17 -22.26 -9.42
C SER A 539 -14.05 -22.33 -8.19
N ALA A 540 -13.44 -22.41 -7.03
CA ALA A 540 -14.18 -22.25 -5.80
C ALA A 540 -14.79 -20.85 -5.70
N PHE A 541 -15.92 -20.74 -5.02
CA PHE A 541 -16.43 -19.42 -4.68
C PHE A 541 -15.47 -18.75 -3.70
N ALA A 542 -15.00 -17.54 -4.00
CA ALA A 542 -14.30 -16.73 -3.02
C ALA A 542 -15.34 -16.00 -2.15
N ALA A 543 -15.63 -16.50 -0.95
CA ALA A 543 -16.40 -15.77 0.04
C ALA A 543 -15.42 -15.12 1.04
N TRP A 544 -15.18 -13.82 0.89
CA TRP A 544 -14.48 -13.03 1.90
C TRP A 544 -15.51 -12.15 2.61
N ILE A 545 -16.05 -12.63 3.74
CA ILE A 545 -16.59 -11.74 4.75
C ILE A 545 -15.49 -11.65 5.82
N GLU A 546 -14.62 -10.65 5.68
CA GLU A 546 -13.82 -10.22 6.82
C GLU A 546 -14.81 -9.70 7.86
N THR A 547 -14.92 -10.40 8.99
CA THR A 547 -15.37 -9.76 10.22
C THR A 547 -14.38 -8.63 10.47
N GLY A 548 -14.84 -7.38 10.33
CA GLY A 548 -13.98 -6.20 10.41
C GLY A 548 -13.11 -6.15 11.69
N PRO A 549 -12.10 -5.28 11.74
CA PRO A 549 -11.16 -5.22 12.84
C PRO A 549 -11.89 -4.83 14.13
N GLY A 550 -12.23 -5.81 14.98
CA GLY A 550 -12.81 -5.55 16.30
C GLY A 550 -13.83 -6.56 16.82
N GLU A 551 -14.46 -7.38 15.98
CA GLU A 551 -15.35 -8.45 16.45
C GLU A 551 -14.66 -9.78 16.24
N THR A 552 -14.11 -10.29 17.34
CA THR A 552 -13.64 -11.66 17.47
C THR A 552 -14.64 -12.60 16.81
N ALA A 553 -14.14 -13.50 15.97
CA ALA A 553 -14.78 -14.78 15.72
C ALA A 553 -15.46 -15.24 17.03
N ASP A 554 -16.71 -15.69 16.93
CA ASP A 554 -17.36 -16.33 18.06
C ASP A 554 -16.44 -17.42 18.64
N ALA A 555 -16.68 -17.86 19.87
CA ALA A 555 -15.80 -18.78 20.61
C ALA A 555 -15.47 -20.12 19.90
N SER A 556 -16.00 -20.35 18.69
CA SER A 556 -15.64 -21.42 17.74
C SER A 556 -14.41 -21.14 16.86
N GLY A 557 -13.99 -19.89 16.66
CA GLY A 557 -12.82 -19.57 15.84
C GLY A 557 -12.93 -19.93 14.35
N GLU A 558 -14.14 -20.20 13.83
CA GLU A 558 -14.32 -20.52 12.41
C GLU A 558 -14.39 -19.24 11.58
N ALA A 559 -13.28 -18.90 10.91
CA ALA A 559 -13.31 -18.01 9.77
C ALA A 559 -14.32 -18.54 8.74
N TRP A 560 -15.20 -17.66 8.24
CA TRP A 560 -16.22 -18.00 7.25
C TRP A 560 -15.58 -18.62 6.01
N ARG A 561 -15.60 -19.95 5.91
CA ARG A 561 -15.19 -20.67 4.69
C ARG A 561 -16.37 -20.71 3.73
N THR A 562 -16.11 -20.43 2.46
CA THR A 562 -17.06 -20.70 1.38
C THR A 562 -17.66 -22.09 1.55
N PRO A 563 -18.97 -22.27 1.41
CA PRO A 563 -19.54 -23.60 1.44
C PRO A 563 -18.91 -24.44 0.32
N PRO A 564 -18.17 -25.53 0.62
CA PRO A 564 -17.37 -26.26 -0.37
C PRO A 564 -18.23 -27.01 -1.41
N HIS A 565 -19.54 -26.87 -1.35
CA HIS A 565 -20.48 -27.39 -2.34
C HIS A 565 -20.81 -26.38 -3.45
N LEU A 566 -20.39 -25.11 -3.33
CA LEU A 566 -20.63 -24.08 -4.35
C LEU A 566 -19.40 -23.89 -5.23
N ILE A 567 -19.59 -24.04 -6.55
CA ILE A 567 -18.54 -23.87 -7.56
C ILE A 567 -18.88 -22.67 -8.44
N ALA A 568 -17.94 -21.73 -8.55
CA ALA A 568 -18.05 -20.61 -9.47
C ALA A 568 -17.78 -21.09 -10.90
N LEU A 569 -18.61 -20.61 -11.82
CA LEU A 569 -18.60 -21.00 -13.23
C LEU A 569 -18.23 -19.78 -14.08
N ARG A 570 -17.42 -19.97 -15.13
CA ARG A 570 -17.28 -18.99 -16.21
C ARG A 570 -17.58 -19.63 -17.55
N ARG A 571 -18.33 -18.92 -18.38
CA ARG A 571 -18.56 -19.30 -19.77
C ARG A 571 -18.57 -18.08 -20.68
N GLU A 572 -17.94 -18.18 -21.84
CA GLU A 572 -18.02 -17.19 -22.90
C GLU A 572 -19.42 -17.24 -23.53
N VAL A 573 -20.16 -16.14 -23.38
CA VAL A 573 -21.50 -15.96 -23.95
C VAL A 573 -21.52 -14.57 -24.57
N ASP A 574 -21.86 -14.49 -25.86
CA ASP A 574 -21.90 -13.24 -26.64
C ASP A 574 -20.56 -12.46 -26.64
N GLY A 575 -19.42 -13.18 -26.63
CA GLY A 575 -18.08 -12.58 -26.59
C GLY A 575 -17.68 -11.98 -25.23
N ARG A 576 -18.47 -12.25 -24.18
CA ARG A 576 -18.19 -11.84 -22.79
C ARG A 576 -18.01 -13.06 -21.90
N GLY A 577 -17.05 -13.01 -20.98
CA GLY A 577 -16.85 -14.04 -19.95
C GLY A 577 -17.90 -13.95 -18.85
N ARG A 578 -19.10 -14.48 -19.10
CA ARG A 578 -20.20 -14.48 -18.12
C ARG A 578 -19.92 -15.47 -17.00
N ARG A 579 -20.36 -15.12 -15.81
CA ARG A 579 -20.17 -15.87 -14.56
C ARG A 579 -21.48 -16.42 -14.04
N GLY A 580 -21.39 -17.56 -13.35
CA GLY A 580 -22.51 -18.29 -12.75
C GLY A 580 -22.08 -19.09 -11.52
N ALA A 581 -22.98 -19.92 -11.00
CA ALA A 581 -22.74 -20.75 -9.82
C ALA A 581 -23.41 -22.12 -9.95
N TRP A 582 -22.70 -23.17 -9.53
CA TRP A 582 -23.20 -24.53 -9.41
C TRP A 582 -23.30 -24.94 -7.93
N ASP A 583 -24.41 -25.56 -7.53
CA ASP A 583 -24.53 -26.20 -6.22
C ASP A 583 -24.44 -27.72 -6.38
N LEU A 584 -23.36 -28.31 -5.86
CA LEU A 584 -23.08 -29.75 -5.93
C LEU A 584 -24.10 -30.60 -5.18
N ARG A 585 -24.77 -30.07 -4.13
CA ARG A 585 -25.82 -30.80 -3.40
C ARG A 585 -27.08 -30.92 -4.24
N LEU A 586 -27.39 -29.86 -4.99
CA LEU A 586 -28.55 -29.81 -5.88
C LEU A 586 -28.26 -30.43 -7.26
N GLY A 587 -26.99 -30.59 -7.62
CA GLY A 587 -26.56 -31.16 -8.89
C GLY A 587 -26.98 -30.32 -10.10
N ARG A 588 -27.04 -28.99 -9.93
CA ARG A 588 -27.48 -28.06 -10.98
C ARG A 588 -26.85 -26.68 -10.85
N GLU A 589 -26.87 -25.94 -11.95
CA GLU A 589 -26.60 -24.50 -12.00
C GLU A 589 -27.69 -23.75 -11.24
N VAL A 590 -27.31 -23.02 -10.20
CA VAL A 590 -28.19 -22.22 -9.32
C VAL A 590 -28.18 -20.74 -9.69
N VAL A 591 -27.06 -20.25 -10.22
CA VAL A 591 -26.97 -18.93 -10.87
C VAL A 591 -26.52 -19.14 -12.31
N PRO A 592 -27.32 -18.75 -13.31
CA PRO A 592 -26.95 -18.95 -14.70
C PRO A 592 -25.67 -18.16 -15.05
N CYS A 593 -24.82 -18.71 -15.94
CA CYS A 593 -23.71 -17.99 -16.58
C CYS A 593 -24.23 -16.89 -17.54
N ALA A 594 -24.86 -15.87 -16.96
CA ALA A 594 -25.48 -14.74 -17.64
C ALA A 594 -25.02 -13.39 -17.08
N HIS A 595 -24.27 -13.40 -15.98
CA HIS A 595 -23.89 -12.17 -15.27
C HIS A 595 -22.44 -11.79 -15.50
N ASP A 596 -22.10 -10.50 -15.42
CA ASP A 596 -20.71 -10.06 -15.52
C ASP A 596 -19.93 -10.41 -14.25
N ARG A 597 -20.62 -10.33 -13.10
CA ARG A 597 -20.09 -10.70 -11.78
C ARG A 597 -21.11 -11.47 -10.96
N VAL A 598 -20.64 -12.49 -10.25
CA VAL A 598 -21.43 -13.27 -9.29
C VAL A 598 -20.61 -13.40 -8.02
N PHE A 599 -21.23 -13.10 -6.89
CA PHE A 599 -20.62 -13.18 -5.56
C PHE A 599 -21.56 -13.95 -4.63
N ALA A 600 -21.02 -14.85 -3.81
CA ALA A 600 -21.80 -15.55 -2.80
C ALA A 600 -21.84 -14.66 -1.56
N ALA A 601 -23.01 -14.09 -1.29
CA ALA A 601 -23.25 -13.30 -0.10
C ALA A 601 -23.93 -14.20 0.93
N ALA A 602 -23.29 -14.49 2.06
CA ALA A 602 -24.03 -14.96 3.22
C ALA A 602 -24.89 -13.79 3.71
N LEU A 603 -26.19 -13.85 3.44
CA LEU A 603 -27.07 -12.71 3.60
C LEU A 603 -27.45 -12.48 5.06
N TYR A 604 -27.57 -13.55 5.86
CA TYR A 604 -27.83 -13.52 7.30
C TYR A 604 -27.83 -14.94 7.90
N ARG A 605 -27.84 -15.04 9.23
CA ARG A 605 -28.01 -16.30 9.99
C ARG A 605 -29.48 -16.46 10.39
N ASP A 606 -30.11 -17.58 10.04
CA ASP A 606 -31.44 -17.97 10.53
C ASP A 606 -31.30 -19.13 11.51
N GLY A 607 -31.35 -18.83 12.81
CA GLY A 607 -31.03 -19.81 13.85
C GLY A 607 -29.58 -20.29 13.75
N THR A 608 -29.36 -21.56 13.41
CA THR A 608 -28.03 -22.15 13.19
C THR A 608 -27.59 -22.18 11.73
N ASP A 609 -28.51 -21.94 10.78
CA ASP A 609 -28.24 -22.08 9.36
C ASP A 609 -27.88 -20.73 8.73
N ILE A 610 -26.90 -20.74 7.83
CA ILE A 610 -26.49 -19.56 7.07
C ILE A 610 -27.30 -19.54 5.78
N VAL A 611 -28.06 -18.46 5.56
CA VAL A 611 -28.78 -18.26 4.30
C VAL A 611 -27.84 -17.62 3.30
N VAL A 612 -27.43 -18.41 2.31
CA VAL A 612 -26.61 -17.92 1.18
C VAL A 612 -27.54 -17.33 0.12
N GLY A 613 -27.31 -16.07 -0.22
CA GLY A 613 -27.82 -15.48 -1.45
C GLY A 613 -26.67 -15.15 -2.40
N TYR A 614 -27.00 -14.81 -3.63
CA TYR A 614 -26.00 -14.40 -4.61
C TYR A 614 -26.17 -12.93 -4.90
N LEU A 615 -25.08 -12.18 -4.85
CA LEU A 615 -25.03 -10.82 -5.35
C LEU A 615 -24.53 -10.89 -6.78
N VAL A 616 -25.37 -10.49 -7.72
CA VAL A 616 -25.01 -10.41 -9.14
C VAL A 616 -24.90 -8.96 -9.56
N ALA A 617 -23.90 -8.65 -10.38
CA ALA A 617 -23.70 -7.32 -10.93
C ALA A 617 -23.44 -7.39 -12.44
N ASP A 618 -24.12 -6.52 -13.18
CA ASP A 618 -24.13 -6.48 -14.64
C ASP A 618 -23.82 -5.06 -15.13
N GLU A 619 -22.90 -4.93 -16.09
CA GLU A 619 -22.55 -3.65 -16.70
C GLU A 619 -23.65 -3.15 -17.65
N LEU A 620 -23.96 -1.86 -17.58
CA LEU A 620 -24.93 -1.25 -18.47
C LEU A 620 -24.33 -0.83 -19.80
N PRO A 621 -24.94 -1.24 -20.94
CA PRO A 621 -24.59 -0.68 -22.24
C PRO A 621 -25.01 0.79 -22.34
N GLY A 622 -24.09 1.68 -22.74
CA GLY A 622 -24.40 3.08 -23.10
C GLY A 622 -24.43 4.08 -21.94
N ALA A 623 -23.85 3.74 -20.79
CA ALA A 623 -23.74 4.63 -19.64
C ALA A 623 -22.35 5.29 -19.51
N GLU A 624 -21.77 5.71 -20.63
CA GLU A 624 -20.62 6.62 -20.61
C GLU A 624 -21.18 8.02 -20.37
N HIS A 625 -21.02 8.56 -19.16
CA HIS A 625 -21.11 10.01 -18.99
C HIS A 625 -19.85 10.61 -19.61
N GLU A 626 -20.05 11.51 -20.58
CA GLU A 626 -19.00 12.09 -21.43
C GLU A 626 -17.92 12.87 -20.65
N ASP A 627 -18.10 13.12 -19.35
CA ASP A 627 -17.17 13.93 -18.55
C ASP A 627 -16.33 13.15 -17.52
N GLU A 628 -16.59 11.86 -17.22
CA GLU A 628 -15.86 11.18 -16.11
C GLU A 628 -15.49 9.69 -16.30
N GLY A 629 -15.76 9.05 -17.44
CA GLY A 629 -15.22 7.71 -17.74
C GLY A 629 -15.72 6.55 -16.87
N TYR A 630 -16.88 6.67 -16.23
CA TYR A 630 -17.44 5.64 -15.34
C TYR A 630 -18.47 4.73 -16.04
N SER A 631 -18.38 3.40 -15.83
CA SER A 631 -19.41 2.45 -16.25
C SER A 631 -20.42 2.20 -15.11
N ARG A 632 -21.72 2.30 -15.42
CA ARG A 632 -22.81 2.03 -14.48
C ARG A 632 -23.06 0.51 -14.37
N GLN A 633 -22.87 -0.10 -13.20
CA GLN A 633 -23.19 -1.50 -12.89
C GLN A 633 -24.49 -1.71 -12.10
N ARG A 634 -25.44 -2.46 -12.67
CA ARG A 634 -26.69 -2.85 -12.01
C ARG A 634 -26.47 -4.02 -11.05
N MET A 635 -26.95 -3.94 -9.81
CA MET A 635 -26.83 -5.00 -8.81
C MET A 635 -28.17 -5.63 -8.40
N GLN A 636 -28.16 -6.94 -8.15
CA GLN A 636 -29.33 -7.69 -7.69
C GLN A 636 -28.92 -8.75 -6.66
N VAL A 637 -29.78 -8.95 -5.67
CA VAL A 637 -29.67 -10.03 -4.69
C VAL A 637 -30.59 -11.18 -5.12
N LEU A 638 -30.01 -12.37 -5.25
CA LEU A 638 -30.69 -13.63 -5.53
C LEU A 638 -30.75 -14.47 -4.25
N ARG A 639 -31.80 -15.28 -4.12
CA ARG A 639 -31.93 -16.32 -3.08
C ARG A 639 -31.02 -17.52 -3.41
N ALA A 640 -30.85 -18.42 -2.45
CA ALA A 640 -30.08 -19.66 -2.61
C ALA A 640 -30.51 -20.53 -3.81
N ASP A 641 -31.78 -20.45 -4.20
CA ASP A 641 -32.35 -21.18 -5.34
C ASP A 641 -32.17 -20.47 -6.69
N GLY A 642 -31.51 -19.30 -6.70
CA GLY A 642 -31.29 -18.48 -7.88
C GLY A 642 -32.40 -17.48 -8.18
N SER A 643 -33.51 -17.50 -7.43
CA SER A 643 -34.63 -16.57 -7.65
C SER A 643 -34.29 -15.16 -7.16
N ALA A 644 -34.74 -14.14 -7.89
CA ALA A 644 -34.57 -12.75 -7.46
C ALA A 644 -35.25 -12.49 -6.09
N LEU A 645 -34.49 -11.99 -5.11
CA LEU A 645 -35.04 -11.56 -3.83
C LEU A 645 -35.86 -10.27 -4.00
N HIS A 646 -35.32 -9.34 -4.81
CA HIS A 646 -35.95 -8.07 -5.15
C HIS A 646 -36.17 -7.95 -6.68
N SER A 647 -37.31 -7.39 -7.09
CA SER A 647 -37.69 -7.26 -8.50
C SER A 647 -36.96 -6.11 -9.21
N GLY A 648 -35.97 -6.43 -10.03
CA GLY A 648 -35.15 -5.45 -10.74
C GLY A 648 -33.92 -5.02 -9.95
N TYR A 649 -33.03 -4.28 -10.62
CA TYR A 649 -31.73 -3.90 -10.10
C TYR A 649 -31.78 -2.58 -9.34
N ALA A 650 -31.05 -2.50 -8.23
CA ALA A 650 -30.86 -1.29 -7.45
C ALA A 650 -29.36 -1.08 -7.18
N TRP A 651 -28.92 0.17 -7.11
CA TRP A 651 -27.56 0.55 -6.78
C TRP A 651 -27.40 0.54 -5.27
N ILE A 652 -26.71 -0.46 -4.73
CA ILE A 652 -26.36 -0.44 -3.31
C ILE A 652 -25.02 0.28 -3.18
N GLY A 653 -25.10 1.62 -3.29
CA GLY A 653 -24.08 2.58 -2.89
C GLY A 653 -22.69 2.48 -3.50
N VAL A 654 -22.52 2.58 -4.84
CA VAL A 654 -21.29 3.12 -5.47
C VAL A 654 -21.61 3.71 -6.86
N ALA A 655 -20.99 4.85 -7.21
CA ALA A 655 -21.15 5.55 -8.50
C ALA A 655 -20.13 5.16 -9.59
N ARG A 656 -19.17 4.27 -9.25
CA ARG A 656 -18.06 3.81 -10.11
C ARG A 656 -18.10 2.28 -10.30
N PRO A 657 -17.39 1.72 -11.29
CA PRO A 657 -17.29 0.26 -11.46
C PRO A 657 -16.74 -0.34 -10.17
N LEU A 658 -17.48 -1.28 -9.59
CA LEU A 658 -17.11 -1.87 -8.31
C LEU A 658 -15.76 -2.57 -8.45
N ASP A 659 -14.91 -2.51 -7.43
CA ASP A 659 -13.83 -3.47 -7.26
C ASP A 659 -14.25 -4.63 -6.33
N TRP A 660 -13.32 -5.55 -6.07
CA TRP A 660 -13.59 -6.70 -5.19
C TRP A 660 -13.81 -6.29 -3.72
N SER A 661 -13.19 -5.19 -3.28
CA SER A 661 -13.31 -4.67 -1.92
C SER A 661 -14.70 -4.07 -1.70
N GLU A 662 -15.19 -3.29 -2.67
CA GLU A 662 -16.49 -2.64 -2.60
C GLU A 662 -17.64 -3.66 -2.64
N LEU A 663 -17.53 -4.71 -3.45
CA LEU A 663 -18.50 -5.82 -3.44
C LEU A 663 -18.54 -6.54 -2.08
N SER A 664 -17.38 -6.70 -1.44
CA SER A 664 -17.30 -7.26 -0.09
C SER A 664 -17.97 -6.32 0.92
N GLU A 665 -17.71 -5.02 0.85
CA GLU A 665 -18.34 -4.04 1.73
C GLU A 665 -19.86 -4.03 1.60
N ILE A 666 -20.38 -4.10 0.36
CA ILE A 666 -21.83 -4.20 0.11
C ILE A 666 -22.40 -5.49 0.71
N ALA A 667 -21.72 -6.62 0.52
CA ALA A 667 -22.13 -7.89 1.14
C ALA A 667 -22.13 -7.79 2.67
N GLN A 668 -21.14 -7.15 3.28
CA GLN A 668 -21.08 -6.91 4.73
C GLN A 668 -22.18 -5.96 5.22
N ARG A 669 -22.51 -4.92 4.46
CA ARG A 669 -23.61 -3.99 4.78
C ARG A 669 -24.95 -4.70 4.76
N LEU A 670 -25.20 -5.52 3.73
CA LEU A 670 -26.37 -6.39 3.64
C LEU A 670 -26.44 -7.35 4.83
N TYR A 671 -25.34 -8.03 5.13
CA TYR A 671 -25.24 -8.95 6.27
C TYR A 671 -25.57 -8.25 7.60
N ARG A 672 -24.93 -7.11 7.89
CA ARG A 672 -25.13 -6.36 9.15
C ARG A 672 -26.58 -5.89 9.29
N ALA A 673 -27.12 -5.24 8.27
CA ALA A 673 -28.49 -4.73 8.30
C ALA A 673 -29.51 -5.86 8.44
N TRP A 674 -29.40 -6.91 7.62
CA TRP A 674 -30.40 -7.97 7.57
C TRP A 674 -30.30 -8.96 8.74
N SER A 675 -29.11 -9.12 9.35
CA SER A 675 -28.97 -9.84 10.62
C SER A 675 -29.65 -9.11 11.77
N ALA A 676 -29.73 -7.77 11.71
CA ALA A 676 -30.46 -6.93 12.66
C ALA A 676 -31.96 -6.74 12.30
N ASP A 677 -32.46 -7.42 11.25
CA ASP A 677 -33.80 -7.20 10.67
C ASP A 677 -34.07 -5.77 10.16
N ASP A 678 -33.00 -5.03 9.85
CA ASP A 678 -33.04 -3.66 9.33
C ASP A 678 -33.06 -3.63 7.79
N ALA A 679 -33.28 -2.44 7.21
CA ALA A 679 -33.27 -2.22 5.77
C ALA A 679 -31.95 -1.62 5.27
N VAL A 680 -31.60 -1.88 4.01
CA VAL A 680 -30.43 -1.30 3.35
C VAL A 680 -30.87 -0.27 2.33
N GLU A 681 -30.27 0.93 2.41
CA GLU A 681 -30.47 1.97 1.41
C GLU A 681 -29.89 1.55 0.05
N ALA A 682 -30.70 1.71 -0.97
CA ALA A 682 -30.34 1.50 -2.35
C ALA A 682 -30.91 2.63 -3.21
N VAL A 683 -30.31 2.86 -4.38
CA VAL A 683 -30.80 3.80 -5.38
C VAL A 683 -31.46 3.02 -6.49
N ARG A 684 -32.60 3.47 -6.97
CA ARG A 684 -33.30 2.81 -8.06
C ARG A 684 -32.60 3.07 -9.40
N SER A 685 -32.67 2.09 -10.29
CA SER A 685 -31.99 2.17 -11.59
C SER A 685 -32.75 2.89 -12.70
N ASP A 686 -33.99 3.30 -12.45
CA ASP A 686 -34.85 3.97 -13.42
C ASP A 686 -34.97 5.49 -13.21
N ASP A 687 -35.03 5.96 -11.97
CA ASP A 687 -35.20 7.38 -11.64
C ASP A 687 -34.15 7.95 -10.66
N ASP A 688 -33.11 7.17 -10.36
CA ASP A 688 -32.07 7.48 -9.36
C ASP A 688 -32.67 7.86 -7.97
N GLY A 689 -33.91 7.44 -7.70
CA GLY A 689 -34.60 7.68 -6.43
C GLY A 689 -34.18 6.68 -5.35
N PHE A 690 -34.11 7.12 -4.10
CA PHE A 690 -33.75 6.25 -2.99
C PHE A 690 -34.89 5.29 -2.61
N GLU A 691 -34.53 4.05 -2.29
CA GLU A 691 -35.39 3.01 -1.72
C GLU A 691 -34.66 2.23 -0.63
N TRP A 692 -35.43 1.55 0.22
CA TRP A 692 -34.88 0.73 1.30
C TRP A 692 -35.28 -0.74 1.10
N LEU A 693 -34.29 -1.61 1.04
CA LEU A 693 -34.41 -3.04 0.74
C LEU A 693 -34.37 -3.88 2.02
N ARG A 694 -35.39 -4.71 2.24
CA ARG A 694 -35.47 -5.63 3.39
C ARG A 694 -35.22 -7.09 3.00
N ARG A 695 -34.72 -7.89 3.94
CA ARG A 695 -34.42 -9.32 3.73
C ARG A 695 -35.60 -10.19 3.29
N ASP A 696 -36.84 -9.78 3.55
CA ASP A 696 -38.05 -10.50 3.13
C ASP A 696 -38.41 -10.25 1.65
N GLY A 697 -37.61 -9.44 0.94
CA GLY A 697 -37.85 -9.00 -0.42
C GLY A 697 -38.71 -7.74 -0.53
N SER A 698 -39.28 -7.25 0.58
CA SER A 698 -40.07 -6.03 0.59
C SER A 698 -39.21 -4.78 0.43
N ARG A 699 -39.85 -3.71 -0.07
CA ARG A 699 -39.25 -2.40 -0.30
C ARG A 699 -40.01 -1.33 0.48
N ARG A 700 -39.32 -0.26 0.82
CA ARG A 700 -39.89 0.96 1.40
C ARG A 700 -39.40 2.18 0.65
N GLY A 701 -40.28 3.14 0.41
CA GLY A 701 -39.89 4.43 -0.16
C GLY A 701 -39.02 5.21 0.82
N HIS A 702 -38.05 5.97 0.33
CA HIS A 702 -37.10 6.69 1.19
C HIS A 702 -37.78 7.68 2.15
N VAL A 703 -38.74 8.46 1.65
CA VAL A 703 -39.52 9.41 2.47
C VAL A 703 -40.33 8.70 3.56
N GLU A 704 -40.96 7.57 3.22
CA GLU A 704 -41.75 6.78 4.17
C GLU A 704 -40.85 6.20 5.27
N TRP A 705 -39.70 5.66 4.88
CA TRP A 705 -38.74 5.06 5.80
C TRP A 705 -38.18 6.08 6.80
N LEU A 706 -37.69 7.24 6.33
CA LEU A 706 -37.19 8.29 7.23
C LEU A 706 -38.31 8.84 8.13
N ALA A 707 -39.55 8.89 7.64
CA ALA A 707 -40.70 9.28 8.45
C ALA A 707 -41.02 8.27 9.55
N GLU A 708 -40.92 6.96 9.28
CA GLU A 708 -41.07 5.90 10.29
C GLU A 708 -39.97 5.97 11.35
N ARG A 709 -38.71 6.18 10.93
CA ARG A 709 -37.58 6.38 11.86
C ARG A 709 -37.80 7.59 12.76
N TYR A 710 -38.25 8.71 12.20
CA TYR A 710 -38.63 9.88 12.99
C TYR A 710 -39.75 9.55 14.00
N ALA A 711 -40.78 8.82 13.58
CA ALA A 711 -41.86 8.39 14.48
C ALA A 711 -41.36 7.45 15.60
N ALA A 712 -40.28 6.72 15.37
CA ALA A 712 -39.59 5.91 16.38
C ALA A 712 -38.63 6.70 17.28
N GLY A 713 -38.46 8.01 17.05
CA GLY A 713 -37.66 8.93 17.87
C GLY A 713 -36.35 9.41 17.22
N ASP A 714 -36.05 9.02 15.98
CA ASP A 714 -34.84 9.44 15.26
C ASP A 714 -35.01 10.85 14.65
N ARG A 715 -34.51 11.87 15.34
CA ARG A 715 -34.60 13.27 14.88
C ARG A 715 -33.69 13.57 13.69
N ASP A 716 -32.57 12.84 13.56
CA ASP A 716 -31.63 13.02 12.46
C ASP A 716 -32.23 12.54 11.14
N ALA A 717 -33.09 11.52 11.18
CA ALA A 717 -33.89 11.10 10.02
C ALA A 717 -34.78 12.24 9.48
N ALA A 718 -35.39 13.04 10.35
CA ALA A 718 -36.17 14.20 9.94
C ALA A 718 -35.31 15.34 9.36
N LEU A 719 -34.14 15.59 9.95
CA LEU A 719 -33.20 16.60 9.45
C LEU A 719 -32.67 16.21 8.06
N ARG A 720 -32.27 14.95 7.90
CA ARG A 720 -31.83 14.37 6.63
C ARG A 720 -32.91 14.52 5.55
N LEU A 721 -34.12 14.04 5.84
CA LEU A 721 -35.25 14.14 4.91
C LEU A 721 -35.57 15.59 4.53
N ALA A 722 -35.45 16.53 5.48
CA ALA A 722 -35.67 17.94 5.21
C ALA A 722 -34.68 18.53 4.21
N ARG A 723 -33.38 18.22 4.36
CA ARG A 723 -32.33 18.67 3.44
C ARG A 723 -32.50 18.04 2.05
N GLU A 724 -32.75 16.74 1.99
CA GLU A 724 -32.97 16.02 0.73
C GLU A 724 -34.19 16.55 -0.05
N LEU A 725 -35.30 16.84 0.64
CA LEU A 725 -36.47 17.47 0.01
C LEU A 725 -36.23 18.93 -0.38
N ARG A 726 -35.30 19.65 0.28
CA ARG A 726 -34.93 21.01 -0.10
C ARG A 726 -34.10 21.01 -1.38
N ASP A 727 -33.12 20.12 -1.43
CA ASP A 727 -32.06 20.13 -2.44
C ASP A 727 -32.39 19.22 -3.65
N GLY A 728 -33.36 18.30 -3.51
CA GLY A 728 -33.78 17.39 -4.58
C GLY A 728 -32.84 16.19 -4.78
N TYR A 729 -32.12 15.80 -3.73
CA TYR A 729 -31.14 14.71 -3.77
C TYR A 729 -31.77 13.39 -3.36
N GLY A 730 -31.86 12.42 -4.29
CA GLY A 730 -32.45 11.09 -4.06
C GLY A 730 -33.98 11.06 -3.84
N VAL A 731 -34.60 12.23 -3.75
CA VAL A 731 -36.05 12.45 -3.72
C VAL A 731 -36.38 13.71 -4.51
N ALA A 732 -37.59 13.82 -5.04
CA ALA A 732 -38.02 15.03 -5.73
C ALA A 732 -38.03 16.23 -4.77
N ALA A 733 -37.49 17.37 -5.21
CA ALA A 733 -37.49 18.59 -4.41
C ALA A 733 -38.92 19.03 -4.08
N ASP A 734 -39.21 19.17 -2.79
CA ASP A 734 -40.44 19.76 -2.24
C ASP A 734 -40.06 20.71 -1.10
N PRO A 735 -39.79 21.99 -1.41
CA PRO A 735 -39.41 22.98 -0.40
C PRO A 735 -40.45 23.16 0.71
N VAL A 736 -41.74 22.90 0.44
CA VAL A 736 -42.82 23.02 1.43
C VAL A 736 -42.76 21.86 2.42
N ALA A 737 -42.56 20.64 1.93
CA ALA A 737 -42.34 19.48 2.78
C ALA A 737 -41.00 19.58 3.53
N ALA A 738 -39.95 20.08 2.89
CA ALA A 738 -38.65 20.34 3.50
C ALA A 738 -38.78 21.23 4.74
N ARG A 739 -39.50 22.36 4.64
CA ARG A 739 -39.72 23.27 5.78
C ARG A 739 -40.50 22.62 6.92
N ARG A 740 -41.45 21.73 6.62
CA ARG A 740 -42.20 20.95 7.64
C ARG A 740 -41.30 19.97 8.37
N TRP A 741 -40.52 19.20 7.62
CA TRP A 741 -39.58 18.23 8.19
C TRP A 741 -38.46 18.92 8.97
N MET A 742 -37.98 20.07 8.50
CA MET A 742 -37.00 20.88 9.21
C MET A 742 -37.52 21.34 10.58
N ALA A 743 -38.78 21.78 10.65
CA ALA A 743 -39.38 22.14 11.93
C ALA A 743 -39.61 20.95 12.87
N ARG A 744 -39.91 19.76 12.33
CA ARG A 744 -40.00 18.53 13.11
C ARG A 744 -38.65 18.14 13.71
N ALA A 745 -37.57 18.32 12.94
CA ALA A 745 -36.21 18.16 13.43
C ALA A 745 -35.83 19.24 14.47
N ALA A 746 -36.34 20.47 14.31
CA ALA A 746 -36.19 21.56 15.28
C ALA A 746 -37.07 21.40 16.55
N GLY A 747 -37.87 20.32 16.64
CA GLY A 747 -38.63 19.98 17.85
C GLY A 747 -40.14 20.27 17.79
N ILE A 748 -40.70 20.75 16.68
CA ILE A 748 -42.16 20.93 16.56
C ILE A 748 -42.82 19.57 16.30
N ALA A 749 -43.56 19.05 17.29
CA ALA A 749 -44.12 17.70 17.25
C ALA A 749 -45.33 17.50 16.30
N ALA A 750 -46.02 18.57 15.89
CA ALA A 750 -47.19 18.48 15.02
C ALA A 750 -47.25 19.61 14.00
N ASP A 751 -47.68 19.30 12.78
CA ASP A 751 -47.90 20.31 11.75
C ASP A 751 -49.00 21.30 12.21
N PRO A 752 -48.77 22.61 12.15
CA PRO A 752 -49.83 23.57 12.45
C PRO A 752 -50.98 23.40 11.45
N PRO A 753 -52.25 23.37 11.90
CA PRO A 753 -53.38 23.02 11.05
C PRO A 753 -53.49 23.93 9.82
N ALA A 754 -53.68 23.31 8.64
CA ALA A 754 -53.86 24.03 7.39
C ALA A 754 -55.17 24.83 7.41
N ARG A 755 -55.09 26.16 7.53
CA ARG A 755 -56.23 27.06 7.27
C ARG A 755 -56.08 27.74 5.92
N ARG A 756 -57.16 27.76 5.14
CA ARG A 756 -57.28 28.59 3.93
C ARG A 756 -57.24 30.07 4.34
N PRO A 757 -56.24 30.87 3.94
CA PRO A 757 -56.20 32.27 4.33
C PRO A 757 -57.27 33.05 3.56
N GLY A 758 -58.10 33.82 4.28
CA GLY A 758 -59.04 34.77 3.68
C GLY A 758 -58.33 36.01 3.12
N LEU A 759 -59.03 36.79 2.27
CA LEU A 759 -58.50 37.97 1.57
C LEU A 759 -57.81 39.00 2.50
N LEU A 760 -58.32 39.18 3.72
CA LEU A 760 -57.76 40.12 4.70
C LEU A 760 -56.49 39.60 5.39
N ALA A 761 -56.34 38.28 5.56
CA ALA A 761 -55.11 37.68 6.10
C ALA A 761 -53.94 37.75 5.09
N ARG A 762 -54.24 37.81 3.79
CA ARG A 762 -53.25 38.08 2.74
C ARG A 762 -52.76 39.53 2.70
N LEU A 763 -53.59 40.47 3.12
CA LEU A 763 -53.31 41.91 3.04
C LEU A 763 -52.71 42.47 4.35
N PHE A 764 -53.03 41.87 5.50
CA PHE A 764 -52.64 42.39 6.83
C PHE A 764 -52.26 41.29 7.85
N GLY A 765 -51.98 40.06 7.41
CA GLY A 765 -51.72 38.93 8.33
C GLY A 765 -50.31 38.95 8.91
N ALA A 766 -50.24 38.77 10.24
CA ALA A 766 -49.01 38.60 10.99
C ALA A 766 -48.08 37.53 10.36
N ALA A 767 -46.76 37.76 10.50
CA ALA A 767 -45.73 36.74 10.27
C ALA A 767 -46.19 35.40 10.85
N ASP A 768 -45.85 34.30 10.19
CA ASP A 768 -46.49 33.01 10.40
C ASP A 768 -46.16 32.39 11.79
N ALA A 769 -46.69 32.98 12.88
CA ALA A 769 -46.44 32.68 14.30
C ALA A 769 -46.77 31.24 14.70
N ARG A 770 -47.34 30.48 13.76
CA ARG A 770 -47.59 29.04 13.84
C ARG A 770 -46.30 28.21 13.88
N TRP A 771 -45.19 28.77 13.42
CA TRP A 771 -43.87 28.16 13.48
C TRP A 771 -43.03 28.72 14.63
N SER A 772 -43.64 29.23 15.72
CA SER A 772 -42.89 29.74 16.87
C SER A 772 -42.07 28.65 17.59
N PRO A 773 -40.89 28.97 18.13
CA PRO A 773 -40.12 28.06 18.99
C PRO A 773 -40.83 27.72 20.32
N ASP A 774 -41.90 28.42 20.70
CA ASP A 774 -42.66 28.12 21.95
C ASP A 774 -43.21 26.69 22.00
N ALA A 775 -43.39 26.06 20.84
CA ALA A 775 -43.88 24.69 20.69
C ALA A 775 -42.75 23.66 20.47
N ALA A 776 -41.48 24.09 20.49
CA ALA A 776 -40.33 23.22 20.28
C ALA A 776 -40.10 22.34 21.53
N ALA A 777 -39.99 21.03 21.31
CA ALA A 777 -39.52 20.12 22.33
C ALA A 777 -38.03 20.37 22.65
N ALA A 778 -37.64 20.08 23.90
CA ALA A 778 -36.29 20.32 24.40
C ALA A 778 -35.20 19.49 23.70
N ASP A 779 -35.59 18.47 22.92
CA ASP A 779 -34.74 17.57 22.14
C ASP A 779 -34.55 18.00 20.67
N GLY A 780 -34.99 19.20 20.29
CA GLY A 780 -34.81 19.72 18.92
C GLY A 780 -33.34 19.92 18.54
N SER A 781 -32.99 19.61 17.29
CA SER A 781 -31.62 19.78 16.76
C SER A 781 -31.27 21.26 16.59
N ALA A 782 -30.10 21.66 17.10
CA ALA A 782 -29.57 23.02 16.97
C ALA A 782 -29.37 23.43 15.50
N ASP A 783 -28.88 22.52 14.66
CA ASP A 783 -28.73 22.73 13.22
C ASP A 783 -30.08 22.92 12.53
N ALA A 784 -31.08 22.12 12.92
CA ALA A 784 -32.43 22.26 12.38
C ALA A 784 -33.06 23.61 12.74
N MET A 785 -32.79 24.14 13.95
CA MET A 785 -33.27 25.45 14.38
C MET A 785 -32.64 26.60 13.57
N ASP A 786 -31.32 26.57 13.33
CA ASP A 786 -30.63 27.57 12.51
C ASP A 786 -31.04 27.50 11.03
N GLU A 787 -31.10 26.29 10.46
CA GLU A 787 -31.54 26.11 9.07
C GLU A 787 -33.01 26.48 8.86
N LEU A 788 -33.90 26.15 9.82
CA LEU A 788 -35.28 26.61 9.78
C LEU A 788 -35.35 28.15 9.81
N ALA A 789 -34.54 28.81 10.65
CA ALA A 789 -34.47 30.27 10.68
C ALA A 789 -33.99 30.84 9.33
N ALA A 790 -33.00 30.23 8.69
CA ALA A 790 -32.58 30.61 7.34
C ALA A 790 -33.73 30.47 6.31
N MET A 791 -34.41 29.32 6.29
CA MET A 791 -35.57 29.09 5.42
C MET A 791 -36.70 30.11 5.67
N LEU A 792 -36.90 30.53 6.92
CA LEU A 792 -37.87 31.55 7.31
C LEU A 792 -37.46 32.96 6.84
N ILE A 793 -36.17 33.29 6.82
CA ILE A 793 -35.66 34.55 6.30
C ILE A 793 -35.86 34.61 4.77
N ASP A 794 -35.45 33.55 4.08
CA ASP A 794 -35.41 33.51 2.62
C ASP A 794 -36.76 33.17 1.98
N GLY A 795 -37.71 32.65 2.75
CA GLY A 795 -39.01 32.20 2.25
C GLY A 795 -38.97 30.86 1.53
N VAL A 796 -38.01 29.99 1.83
CA VAL A 796 -37.97 28.64 1.28
C VAL A 796 -39.18 27.85 1.83
N GLY A 797 -39.97 27.23 0.95
CA GLY A 797 -41.12 26.42 1.36
C GLY A 797 -42.33 27.18 1.91
N GLY A 798 -42.39 28.51 1.77
CA GLY A 798 -43.52 29.31 2.25
C GLY A 798 -43.29 30.82 2.12
N ALA A 799 -44.09 31.64 2.80
CA ALA A 799 -43.80 33.08 2.86
C ALA A 799 -42.58 33.34 3.79
N PRO A 800 -41.75 34.36 3.50
CA PRO A 800 -40.77 34.88 4.44
C PRO A 800 -41.42 35.31 5.76
N ALA A 801 -40.79 34.95 6.88
CA ALA A 801 -41.23 35.28 8.23
C ALA A 801 -40.01 35.57 9.13
N PRO A 802 -39.25 36.66 8.85
CA PRO A 802 -38.01 36.98 9.57
C PRO A 802 -38.19 37.23 11.07
N ALA A 803 -39.37 37.69 11.50
CA ALA A 803 -39.68 37.84 12.93
C ALA A 803 -39.67 36.50 13.66
N VAL A 804 -40.28 35.47 13.04
CA VAL A 804 -40.29 34.11 13.58
C VAL A 804 -38.88 33.50 13.50
N ALA A 805 -38.12 33.81 12.44
CA ALA A 805 -36.71 33.40 12.35
C ALA A 805 -35.87 33.96 13.50
N ARG A 806 -36.08 35.24 13.85
CA ARG A 806 -35.43 35.88 14.99
C ARG A 806 -35.79 35.16 16.30
N ASP A 807 -37.06 34.86 16.52
CA ASP A 807 -37.50 34.11 17.70
C ASP A 807 -36.80 32.75 17.81
N TRP A 808 -36.65 32.00 16.71
CA TRP A 808 -35.91 30.74 16.69
C TRP A 808 -34.44 30.88 17.06
N LEU A 809 -33.76 31.89 16.51
CA LEU A 809 -32.35 32.13 16.81
C LEU A 809 -32.15 32.57 18.25
N GLU A 810 -33.06 33.39 18.79
CA GLU A 810 -33.08 33.76 20.22
C GLU A 810 -33.31 32.52 21.10
N HIS A 811 -34.29 31.68 20.77
CA HIS A 811 -34.55 30.43 21.49
C HIS A 811 -33.32 29.50 21.47
N LEU A 812 -32.74 29.29 20.30
CA LEU A 812 -31.55 28.47 20.10
C LEU A 812 -30.40 28.94 20.99
N LEU A 813 -30.08 30.24 20.97
CA LEU A 813 -28.96 30.79 21.72
C LEU A 813 -29.24 30.92 23.22
N ASP A 814 -30.49 31.12 23.64
CA ASP A 814 -30.83 31.28 25.06
C ASP A 814 -31.07 29.94 25.78
N ARG A 815 -31.51 28.90 25.06
CA ARG A 815 -32.02 27.65 25.66
C ARG A 815 -31.30 26.38 25.24
N VAL A 816 -30.73 26.34 24.03
CA VAL A 816 -30.26 25.07 23.44
C VAL A 816 -28.75 25.08 23.25
N ALA A 817 -28.22 26.02 22.47
CA ALA A 817 -26.82 26.09 22.09
C ALA A 817 -26.31 27.54 22.12
N PRO A 818 -25.94 28.09 23.30
CA PRO A 818 -25.52 29.48 23.43
C PRO A 818 -24.26 29.85 22.64
N ASN A 819 -23.45 28.87 22.24
CA ASN A 819 -22.23 29.06 21.46
C ASN A 819 -22.40 28.76 19.97
N HIS A 820 -23.62 28.54 19.46
CA HIS A 820 -23.80 28.23 18.05
C HIS A 820 -23.47 29.44 17.16
N ALA A 821 -22.29 29.42 16.54
CA ALA A 821 -21.70 30.62 15.95
C ALA A 821 -22.45 31.15 14.70
N ARG A 822 -22.91 30.28 13.79
CA ARG A 822 -23.78 30.67 12.67
C ARG A 822 -25.04 31.38 13.14
N ALA A 823 -25.69 30.88 14.18
CA ALA A 823 -26.89 31.48 14.75
C ALA A 823 -26.60 32.83 15.42
N GLN A 824 -25.45 32.98 16.10
CA GLN A 824 -25.00 34.27 16.66
C GLN A 824 -24.80 35.32 15.55
N ILE A 825 -24.13 34.95 14.46
CA ILE A 825 -23.91 35.82 13.29
C ILE A 825 -25.24 36.20 12.64
N ARG A 826 -26.10 35.20 12.35
CA ARG A 826 -27.40 35.42 11.72
C ARG A 826 -28.31 36.31 12.56
N LEU A 827 -28.40 36.07 13.87
CA LEU A 827 -29.16 36.93 14.78
C LEU A 827 -28.56 38.33 14.86
N GLY A 828 -27.24 38.45 14.88
CA GLY A 828 -26.52 39.72 14.81
C GLY A 828 -26.92 40.54 13.58
N HIS A 829 -26.96 39.93 12.40
CA HIS A 829 -27.42 40.60 11.18
C HIS A 829 -28.89 41.05 11.24
N LEU A 830 -29.79 40.22 11.79
CA LEU A 830 -31.19 40.60 11.95
C LEU A 830 -31.34 41.81 12.91
N LEU A 831 -30.62 41.80 14.02
CA LEU A 831 -30.63 42.88 15.02
C LEU A 831 -30.00 44.16 14.49
N GLN A 832 -28.87 44.09 13.78
CA GLN A 832 -28.21 45.27 13.23
C GLN A 832 -29.10 46.00 12.21
N ASN A 833 -29.81 45.24 11.38
CA ASN A 833 -30.61 45.78 10.27
C ASN A 833 -32.09 46.01 10.63
N GLY A 834 -32.55 45.63 11.83
CA GLY A 834 -33.97 45.70 12.21
C GLY A 834 -34.87 44.78 11.38
N ILE A 835 -34.36 43.63 10.97
CA ILE A 835 -35.10 42.65 10.17
C ILE A 835 -35.87 41.73 11.13
N GLY A 836 -37.20 41.70 10.99
CA GLY A 836 -38.06 40.87 11.85
C GLY A 836 -38.33 41.44 13.25
N GLY A 837 -37.91 42.67 13.54
CA GLY A 837 -38.16 43.37 14.80
C GLY A 837 -37.38 44.68 14.85
N ASP A 838 -37.36 45.35 16.01
CA ASP A 838 -36.58 46.59 16.16
C ASP A 838 -35.08 46.32 16.04
N ALA A 839 -34.37 47.30 15.47
CA ALA A 839 -32.91 47.25 15.37
C ALA A 839 -32.27 47.43 16.75
N ASP A 840 -31.27 46.60 17.06
CA ASP A 840 -30.46 46.65 18.27
C ASP A 840 -29.00 46.35 17.89
N PRO A 841 -28.30 47.33 17.31
CA PRO A 841 -26.94 47.14 16.81
C PRO A 841 -25.93 46.92 17.95
N GLU A 842 -26.22 47.37 19.18
CA GLU A 842 -25.36 47.10 20.34
C GLU A 842 -25.42 45.61 20.74
N ARG A 843 -26.60 44.99 20.70
CA ARG A 843 -26.74 43.55 20.91
C ARG A 843 -26.15 42.75 19.75
N ALA A 844 -26.29 43.23 18.52
CA ALA A 844 -25.65 42.63 17.36
C ALA A 844 -24.12 42.57 17.53
N LEU A 845 -23.51 43.69 17.94
CA LEU A 845 -22.08 43.77 18.22
C LEU A 845 -21.63 42.72 19.25
N ARG A 846 -22.35 42.59 20.38
CA ARG A 846 -22.04 41.56 21.39
C ARG A 846 -22.15 40.13 20.88
N LEU A 847 -23.07 39.86 19.95
CA LEU A 847 -23.19 38.54 19.32
C LEU A 847 -22.04 38.27 18.37
N PHE A 848 -21.63 39.25 17.56
CA PHE A 848 -20.43 39.13 16.72
C PHE A 848 -19.16 38.97 17.55
N GLU A 849 -19.02 39.65 18.70
CA GLU A 849 -17.89 39.46 19.63
C GLU A 849 -17.82 38.02 20.15
N ARG A 850 -18.98 37.44 20.50
CA ARG A 850 -19.06 36.05 20.96
C ARG A 850 -18.73 35.04 19.85
N ALA A 851 -19.16 35.29 18.61
CA ALA A 851 -18.85 34.43 17.49
C ALA A 851 -17.37 34.56 17.07
N ALA A 852 -16.82 35.78 17.08
CA ALA A 852 -15.41 36.04 16.78
C ALA A 852 -14.45 35.44 17.83
N ALA A 853 -14.89 35.29 19.09
CA ALA A 853 -14.13 34.57 20.11
C ALA A 853 -13.96 33.07 19.78
N GLN A 854 -14.79 32.53 18.87
CA GLN A 854 -14.70 31.17 18.34
C GLN A 854 -13.89 31.12 17.02
N ALA A 855 -13.21 32.21 16.66
CA ALA A 855 -12.43 32.37 15.44
C ALA A 855 -13.26 32.24 14.13
N GLU A 856 -14.55 32.57 14.17
CA GLU A 856 -15.38 32.62 12.95
C GLU A 856 -15.00 33.81 12.05
N PRO A 857 -14.64 33.58 10.76
CA PRO A 857 -14.24 34.65 9.84
C PRO A 857 -15.33 35.70 9.61
N ASP A 858 -16.56 35.26 9.33
CA ASP A 858 -17.71 36.15 9.12
C ASP A 858 -17.97 37.05 10.33
N ALA A 859 -17.74 36.55 11.55
CA ALA A 859 -17.92 37.34 12.76
C ALA A 859 -16.83 38.42 12.90
N LEU A 860 -15.57 38.07 12.62
CA LEU A 860 -14.45 39.02 12.62
C LEU A 860 -14.65 40.11 11.55
N TYR A 861 -15.10 39.73 10.36
CA TYR A 861 -15.48 40.68 9.31
C TYR A 861 -16.58 41.63 9.78
N ASN A 862 -17.65 41.09 10.37
CA ASN A 862 -18.78 41.89 10.87
C ASN A 862 -18.39 42.84 12.01
N LEU A 863 -17.47 42.45 12.89
CA LEU A 863 -16.89 43.35 13.90
C LEU A 863 -16.07 44.47 13.27
N GLY A 864 -15.25 44.15 12.27
CA GLY A 864 -14.52 45.14 11.49
C GLY A 864 -15.46 46.17 10.87
N HIS A 865 -16.54 45.68 10.26
CA HIS A 865 -17.56 46.51 9.63
C HIS A 865 -18.33 47.38 10.65
N ALA A 866 -18.66 46.83 11.82
CA ALA A 866 -19.33 47.58 12.87
C ALA A 866 -18.46 48.73 13.41
N HIS A 867 -17.16 48.49 13.63
CA HIS A 867 -16.21 49.53 14.04
C HIS A 867 -15.91 50.54 12.92
N GLU A 868 -15.89 50.12 11.66
CA GLU A 868 -15.63 51.02 10.52
C GLU A 868 -16.74 52.06 10.34
N PHE A 869 -18.00 51.64 10.48
CA PHE A 869 -19.18 52.47 10.20
C PHE A 869 -19.92 52.95 11.45
N GLY A 870 -19.47 52.55 12.65
CA GLY A 870 -20.09 52.94 13.91
C GLY A 870 -21.45 52.28 14.16
N LEU A 871 -21.59 51.00 13.80
CA LEU A 871 -22.83 50.25 13.96
C LEU A 871 -22.88 49.64 15.37
N GLY A 872 -23.59 50.30 16.28
CA GLY A 872 -23.68 49.86 17.69
C GLY A 872 -22.40 50.14 18.50
N THR A 873 -21.46 50.89 17.92
CA THR A 873 -20.20 51.35 18.53
C THR A 873 -19.84 52.74 17.97
N ALA A 874 -18.87 53.42 18.59
CA ALA A 874 -18.21 54.55 17.94
C ALA A 874 -17.39 54.07 16.73
N ILE A 875 -17.25 54.95 15.72
CA ILE A 875 -16.35 54.74 14.59
C ILE A 875 -14.91 54.64 15.13
N ASP A 876 -14.25 53.54 14.83
CA ASP A 876 -12.88 53.24 15.24
C ASP A 876 -12.18 52.44 14.12
N HIS A 877 -11.47 53.15 13.26
CA HIS A 877 -10.80 52.53 12.12
C HIS A 877 -9.60 51.66 12.52
N GLU A 878 -8.98 51.88 13.69
CA GLU A 878 -7.87 51.05 14.17
C GLU A 878 -8.38 49.68 14.64
N ARG A 879 -9.48 49.66 15.41
CA ARG A 879 -10.12 48.41 15.81
C ARG A 879 -10.75 47.70 14.62
N ALA A 880 -11.32 48.45 13.67
CA ALA A 880 -11.81 47.87 12.42
C ALA A 880 -10.70 47.12 11.67
N LEU A 881 -9.53 47.77 11.52
CA LEU A 881 -8.37 47.17 10.87
C LEU A 881 -7.86 45.93 11.61
N ASP A 882 -7.82 45.94 12.95
CA ASP A 882 -7.43 44.75 13.73
C ASP A 882 -8.35 43.55 13.46
N HIS A 883 -9.66 43.76 13.47
CA HIS A 883 -10.62 42.70 13.20
C HIS A 883 -10.54 42.18 11.76
N TYR A 884 -10.40 43.06 10.77
CA TYR A 884 -10.24 42.65 9.37
C TYR A 884 -8.92 41.91 9.11
N ARG A 885 -7.81 42.31 9.76
CA ARG A 885 -6.52 41.57 9.70
C ARG A 885 -6.69 40.15 10.21
N ARG A 886 -7.35 39.97 11.35
CA ARG A 886 -7.58 38.65 11.93
C ARG A 886 -8.47 37.77 11.05
N ALA A 887 -9.47 38.35 10.39
CA ALA A 887 -10.27 37.64 9.38
C ALA A 887 -9.39 37.21 8.19
N ALA A 888 -8.55 38.11 7.68
CA ALA A 888 -7.63 37.82 6.57
C ALA A 888 -6.60 36.72 6.91
N GLU A 889 -6.10 36.69 8.15
CA GLU A 889 -5.14 35.70 8.63
C GLU A 889 -5.69 34.27 8.60
N ILE A 890 -7.00 34.10 8.85
CA ILE A 890 -7.69 32.80 8.76
C ILE A 890 -8.28 32.51 7.38
N GLY A 891 -7.91 33.30 6.37
CA GLY A 891 -8.23 33.03 4.97
C GLY A 891 -9.47 33.74 4.43
N ASP A 892 -10.01 34.76 5.12
CA ASP A 892 -11.16 35.51 4.60
C ASP A 892 -10.74 36.55 3.55
N GLY A 893 -11.17 36.35 2.30
CA GLY A 893 -10.86 37.25 1.18
C GLY A 893 -11.49 38.64 1.30
N ASP A 894 -12.72 38.72 1.82
CA ASP A 894 -13.40 40.00 2.08
C ASP A 894 -12.72 40.80 3.21
N GLY A 895 -12.31 40.13 4.27
CA GLY A 895 -11.53 40.69 5.37
C GLY A 895 -10.17 41.20 4.91
N ALA A 896 -9.45 40.46 4.06
CA ALA A 896 -8.20 40.90 3.46
C ALA A 896 -8.39 42.17 2.61
N HIS A 897 -9.42 42.21 1.77
CA HIS A 897 -9.72 43.38 0.96
C HIS A 897 -10.05 44.60 1.84
N ARG A 898 -10.93 44.45 2.85
CA ARG A 898 -11.28 45.54 3.76
C ARG A 898 -10.11 46.01 4.63
N ALA A 899 -9.24 45.10 5.08
CA ALA A 899 -8.02 45.46 5.80
C ALA A 899 -7.15 46.39 4.94
N GLY A 900 -7.00 46.09 3.65
CA GLY A 900 -6.27 46.94 2.70
C GLY A 900 -6.84 48.36 2.60
N LEU A 901 -8.16 48.48 2.42
CA LEU A 901 -8.84 49.77 2.27
C LEU A 901 -8.81 50.62 3.55
N VAL A 902 -9.03 50.01 4.71
CA VAL A 902 -9.01 50.72 6.00
C VAL A 902 -7.58 51.17 6.35
N ALA A 903 -6.56 50.38 6.03
CA ALA A 903 -5.16 50.78 6.19
C ALA A 903 -4.82 52.04 5.38
N LEU A 904 -5.27 52.13 4.11
CA LEU A 904 -5.10 53.34 3.29
C LEU A 904 -5.81 54.55 3.90
N ARG A 905 -7.03 54.36 4.43
CA ARG A 905 -7.80 55.45 5.05
C ARG A 905 -7.09 55.97 6.30
N LEU A 906 -6.56 55.10 7.15
CA LEU A 906 -5.78 55.49 8.33
C LEU A 906 -4.50 56.24 7.93
N GLY A 907 -3.78 55.77 6.91
CA GLY A 907 -2.57 56.42 6.38
C GLY A 907 -2.79 57.80 5.74
N ALA A 908 -4.03 58.15 5.39
CA ALA A 908 -4.37 59.46 4.83
C ALA A 908 -4.59 60.56 5.88
N HIS A 909 -4.63 60.23 7.18
CA HIS A 909 -4.80 61.20 8.27
C HIS A 909 -3.47 61.86 8.68
N ALA A 910 -3.53 63.13 9.11
CA ALA A 910 -2.36 63.93 9.45
C ALA A 910 -1.60 63.33 10.66
N GLY A 911 -0.38 62.83 10.44
CA GLY A 911 0.50 62.29 11.49
C GLY A 911 0.85 60.80 11.35
N ALA A 912 0.23 60.05 10.42
CA ALA A 912 0.57 58.65 10.15
C ALA A 912 1.70 58.51 9.12
N ASP A 913 2.50 57.45 9.24
CA ASP A 913 3.47 57.07 8.20
C ASP A 913 2.71 56.49 6.99
N ARG A 914 2.41 57.37 6.04
CA ARG A 914 1.69 57.04 4.81
C ARG A 914 2.37 55.91 4.02
N ALA A 915 3.69 55.83 4.02
CA ALA A 915 4.41 54.79 3.29
C ALA A 915 4.17 53.42 3.92
N ALA A 916 4.26 53.33 5.25
CA ALA A 916 3.97 52.09 5.98
C ALA A 916 2.52 51.63 5.80
N ALA A 917 1.56 52.56 5.81
CA ALA A 917 0.14 52.25 5.60
C ALA A 917 -0.14 51.73 4.18
N CYS A 918 0.51 52.30 3.15
CA CYS A 918 0.36 51.81 1.77
C CYS A 918 1.06 50.44 1.57
N ALA A 919 2.19 50.20 2.22
CA ALA A 919 2.87 48.89 2.20
C ALA A 919 2.00 47.79 2.82
N GLU A 920 1.37 48.08 3.95
CA GLU A 920 0.42 47.18 4.58
C GLU A 920 -0.82 46.96 3.71
N ALA A 921 -1.37 48.03 3.14
CA ALA A 921 -2.54 47.92 2.26
C ALA A 921 -2.25 47.01 1.06
N ALA A 922 -1.10 47.18 0.42
CA ALA A 922 -0.69 46.36 -0.71
C ALA A 922 -0.53 44.88 -0.33
N ARG A 923 -0.01 44.57 0.87
CA ARG A 923 0.09 43.19 1.36
C ARG A 923 -1.28 42.53 1.47
N TRP A 924 -2.25 43.22 2.06
CA TRP A 924 -3.60 42.66 2.25
C TRP A 924 -4.40 42.60 0.96
N LEU A 925 -4.28 43.60 0.09
CA LEU A 925 -4.92 43.60 -1.23
C LEU A 925 -4.36 42.50 -2.14
N ARG A 926 -3.05 42.21 -2.08
CA ARG A 926 -2.45 41.08 -2.81
C ARG A 926 -3.02 39.75 -2.35
N ARG A 927 -3.10 39.53 -1.03
CA ARG A 927 -3.71 38.31 -0.46
C ARG A 927 -5.18 38.15 -0.85
N ALA A 928 -5.94 39.23 -0.95
CA ALA A 928 -7.33 39.19 -1.41
C ALA A 928 -7.44 38.90 -2.92
N ALA A 929 -6.51 39.43 -3.73
CA ALA A 929 -6.48 39.21 -5.18
C ALA A 929 -6.09 37.79 -5.57
N GLU A 930 -5.30 37.10 -4.74
CA GLU A 930 -4.84 35.72 -4.94
C GLU A 930 -5.82 34.66 -4.38
N HIS A 931 -6.97 35.07 -3.83
CA HIS A 931 -7.91 34.16 -3.18
C HIS A 931 -8.93 33.57 -4.17
N ASP A 932 -8.76 32.30 -4.55
CA ASP A 932 -9.51 31.61 -5.62
C ASP A 932 -11.04 31.63 -5.46
N SER A 933 -11.56 31.58 -4.23
CA SER A 933 -13.01 31.57 -3.95
C SER A 933 -13.58 32.94 -3.59
N TYR A 934 -12.77 34.02 -3.63
CA TYR A 934 -13.25 35.36 -3.34
C TYR A 934 -13.84 36.04 -4.60
N ALA A 935 -15.15 36.23 -4.62
CA ALA A 935 -15.84 36.87 -5.74
C ALA A 935 -15.31 38.28 -6.08
N GLY A 936 -14.74 38.99 -5.10
CA GLY A 936 -14.16 40.33 -5.26
C GLY A 936 -12.65 40.35 -5.54
N ALA A 937 -11.99 39.21 -5.80
CA ALA A 937 -10.54 39.14 -5.98
C ALA A 937 -10.02 40.11 -7.05
N HIS A 938 -10.75 40.20 -8.16
CA HIS A 938 -10.44 41.12 -9.25
C HIS A 938 -10.55 42.61 -8.86
N ILE A 939 -11.44 42.96 -7.92
CA ILE A 939 -11.57 44.33 -7.40
C ILE A 939 -10.36 44.65 -6.51
N ALA A 940 -10.00 43.74 -5.61
CA ALA A 940 -8.82 43.90 -4.76
C ALA A 940 -7.52 44.01 -5.59
N GLY A 941 -7.41 43.23 -6.66
CA GLY A 941 -6.31 43.34 -7.62
C GLY A 941 -6.25 44.71 -8.32
N SER A 942 -7.41 45.28 -8.65
CA SER A 942 -7.49 46.64 -9.22
C SER A 942 -7.02 47.72 -8.25
N ASP A 943 -7.33 47.59 -6.96
CA ASP A 943 -6.89 48.53 -5.92
C ASP A 943 -5.39 48.38 -5.62
N LEU A 944 -4.84 47.16 -5.67
CA LEU A 944 -3.40 46.90 -5.60
C LEU A 944 -2.65 47.53 -6.78
N ALA A 945 -3.16 47.35 -8.00
CA ALA A 945 -2.58 47.93 -9.21
C ALA A 945 -2.47 49.47 -9.12
N ALA A 946 -3.45 50.13 -8.50
CA ALA A 946 -3.39 51.57 -8.29
C ALA A 946 -2.28 52.00 -7.32
N LEU A 947 -1.84 51.15 -6.39
CA LEU A 947 -0.68 51.40 -5.51
C LEU A 947 0.64 51.15 -6.25
N LEU A 948 0.71 50.09 -7.06
CA LEU A 948 1.88 49.72 -7.85
C LEU A 948 2.24 50.78 -8.90
N VAL A 949 1.26 51.38 -9.59
CA VAL A 949 1.55 52.48 -10.55
C VAL A 949 2.10 53.72 -9.86
N ARG A 950 1.65 54.01 -8.63
CA ARG A 950 2.10 55.17 -7.85
C ARG A 950 3.42 54.95 -7.12
N GLY A 951 3.83 53.70 -6.90
CA GLY A 951 4.96 53.37 -6.02
C GLY A 951 4.70 53.75 -4.55
N ASP A 952 3.42 53.81 -4.14
CA ASP A 952 3.02 54.20 -2.79
C ASP A 952 3.20 52.98 -1.86
N GLY A 953 4.27 52.96 -1.06
CA GLY A 953 4.53 51.88 -0.08
C GLY A 953 4.93 50.52 -0.67
N VAL A 954 4.98 50.41 -2.00
CA VAL A 954 5.49 49.25 -2.75
C VAL A 954 6.39 49.74 -3.89
N GLU A 955 7.26 48.87 -4.38
CA GLU A 955 8.04 49.18 -5.59
C GLU A 955 7.10 49.43 -6.76
N ARG A 956 7.44 50.41 -7.60
CA ARG A 956 6.61 50.79 -8.73
C ARG A 956 6.71 49.70 -9.81
N ASP A 957 5.62 48.97 -10.02
CA ASP A 957 5.51 47.92 -11.04
C ASP A 957 4.27 48.14 -11.91
N VAL A 958 4.47 48.73 -13.10
CA VAL A 958 3.38 49.00 -14.03
C VAL A 958 2.95 47.75 -14.80
N ASP A 959 3.79 46.72 -14.85
CA ASP A 959 3.53 45.50 -15.61
C ASP A 959 2.60 44.58 -14.80
N GLU A 960 2.88 44.42 -13.50
CA GLU A 960 1.96 43.78 -12.56
C GLU A 960 0.62 44.54 -12.51
N ALA A 961 0.65 45.87 -12.43
CA ALA A 961 -0.56 46.69 -12.39
C ALA A 961 -1.42 46.56 -13.66
N GLU A 962 -0.79 46.56 -14.85
CA GLU A 962 -1.48 46.36 -16.13
C GLU A 962 -2.14 44.98 -16.19
N ARG A 963 -1.44 43.91 -15.78
CA ARG A 963 -2.02 42.55 -15.74
C ARG A 963 -3.24 42.46 -14.82
N LEU A 964 -3.14 43.02 -13.62
CA LEU A 964 -4.24 43.01 -12.64
C LEU A 964 -5.46 43.79 -13.15
N TRP A 965 -5.25 44.96 -13.78
CA TRP A 965 -6.35 45.71 -14.37
C TRP A 965 -6.96 45.03 -15.60
N LEU A 966 -6.16 44.35 -16.43
CA LEU A 966 -6.68 43.57 -17.56
C LEU A 966 -7.57 42.41 -17.07
N ALA A 967 -7.11 41.63 -16.11
CA ALA A 967 -7.90 40.54 -15.52
C ALA A 967 -9.22 41.03 -14.92
N ALA A 968 -9.19 42.16 -14.21
CA ALA A 968 -10.40 42.76 -13.64
C ALA A 968 -11.34 43.37 -14.68
N ALA A 969 -10.80 43.99 -15.74
CA ALA A 969 -11.58 44.54 -16.84
C ALA A 969 -12.26 43.44 -17.68
N GLU A 970 -11.62 42.28 -17.83
CA GLU A 970 -12.22 41.09 -18.46
C GLU A 970 -13.37 40.51 -17.63
N GLY A 971 -13.26 40.58 -16.30
CA GLY A 971 -14.37 40.33 -15.36
C GLY A 971 -15.47 41.40 -15.33
N GLY A 972 -15.38 42.45 -16.17
CA GLY A 972 -16.39 43.51 -16.27
C GLY A 972 -16.25 44.66 -15.27
N HIS A 973 -15.13 44.76 -14.54
CA HIS A 973 -14.92 45.82 -13.56
C HIS A 973 -14.64 47.18 -14.23
N ARG A 974 -15.63 48.07 -14.15
CA ARG A 974 -15.60 49.38 -14.81
C ARG A 974 -14.44 50.28 -14.36
N GLY A 975 -14.05 50.22 -13.09
CA GLY A 975 -12.93 51.03 -12.56
C GLY A 975 -11.61 50.68 -13.24
N SER A 976 -11.34 49.39 -13.46
CA SER A 976 -10.12 48.93 -14.13
C SER A 976 -10.09 49.31 -15.61
N ILE A 977 -11.24 49.30 -16.29
CA ILE A 977 -11.35 49.83 -17.67
C ILE A 977 -10.96 51.30 -17.71
N GLU A 978 -11.39 52.11 -16.74
CA GLU A 978 -11.04 53.53 -16.66
C GLU A 978 -9.54 53.74 -16.36
N HIS A 979 -8.93 52.88 -15.53
CA HIS A 979 -7.48 52.88 -15.31
C HIS A 979 -6.67 52.48 -16.55
N LEU A 980 -7.09 51.46 -17.29
CA LEU A 980 -6.46 51.07 -18.56
C LEU A 980 -6.60 52.15 -19.64
N LEU A 981 -7.75 52.83 -19.68
CA LEU A 981 -7.96 53.97 -20.58
C LEU A 981 -7.02 55.15 -20.26
N ALA A 982 -6.75 55.41 -18.98
CA ALA A 982 -5.78 56.40 -18.57
C ALA A 982 -4.35 55.93 -18.91
N LEU A 983 -4.01 54.67 -18.63
CA LEU A 983 -2.69 54.10 -18.88
C LEU A 983 -2.31 54.08 -20.36
N TYR A 984 -3.22 53.66 -21.24
CA TYR A 984 -2.97 53.57 -22.69
C TYR A 984 -3.28 54.87 -23.44
N GLY A 985 -4.20 55.70 -22.94
CA GLY A 985 -4.71 56.87 -23.63
C GLY A 985 -3.88 58.15 -23.43
N ASP A 986 -3.10 58.22 -22.35
CA ASP A 986 -2.21 59.35 -22.09
C ASP A 986 -0.96 59.29 -22.99
N GLN A 987 -0.66 60.38 -23.70
CA GLN A 987 0.49 60.47 -24.62
C GLN A 987 1.83 60.46 -23.87
N ASP A 988 1.83 60.84 -22.60
CA ASP A 988 3.03 60.90 -21.76
C ASP A 988 3.21 59.61 -20.92
N SER A 989 2.31 58.62 -21.07
CA SER A 989 2.41 57.32 -20.40
C SER A 989 3.42 56.40 -21.07
N GLU A 990 4.18 55.65 -20.26
CA GLU A 990 5.13 54.64 -20.74
C GLU A 990 4.46 53.45 -21.45
N ARG A 991 3.14 53.29 -21.30
CA ARG A 991 2.32 52.28 -21.95
C ARG A 991 1.38 52.86 -23.01
N HIS A 992 1.64 54.07 -23.52
CA HIS A 992 0.76 54.71 -24.52
C HIS A 992 0.48 53.79 -25.72
N ASP A 993 -0.80 53.43 -25.89
CA ASP A 993 -1.29 52.60 -26.99
C ASP A 993 -2.70 53.06 -27.38
N PRO A 994 -2.82 53.91 -28.43
CA PRO A 994 -4.09 54.48 -28.83
C PRO A 994 -5.09 53.42 -29.36
N GLU A 995 -4.62 52.27 -29.85
CA GLU A 995 -5.46 51.18 -30.36
C GLU A 995 -6.07 50.39 -29.20
N ARG A 996 -5.27 49.99 -28.20
CA ARG A 996 -5.77 49.38 -26.96
C ARG A 996 -6.69 50.32 -26.19
N ALA A 997 -6.37 51.62 -26.14
CA ALA A 997 -7.24 52.61 -25.55
C ALA A 997 -8.59 52.73 -26.30
N ALA A 998 -8.60 52.58 -27.63
CA ALA A 998 -9.84 52.57 -28.42
C ALA A 998 -10.68 51.32 -28.17
N TYR A 999 -10.03 50.16 -28.04
CA TYR A 999 -10.66 48.89 -27.69
C TYR A 999 -11.39 48.96 -26.34
N TRP A 1000 -10.71 49.39 -25.28
CA TRP A 1000 -11.32 49.53 -23.96
C TRP A 1000 -12.40 50.63 -23.92
N ARG A 1001 -12.32 51.66 -24.78
CA ARG A 1001 -13.35 52.69 -24.92
C ARG A 1001 -14.68 52.15 -25.44
N GLN A 1002 -14.66 51.04 -26.19
CA GLN A 1002 -15.86 50.37 -26.70
C GLN A 1002 -16.47 49.41 -25.66
N ARG A 1003 -15.68 48.93 -24.70
CA ARG A 1003 -16.10 48.01 -23.62
C ARG A 1003 -16.47 48.72 -22.31
N ARG A 1004 -16.12 50.00 -22.18
CA ARG A 1004 -16.61 50.92 -21.14
C ARG A 1004 -18.10 51.21 -21.34
#